data_AF-A0A0M6ZVN1-F1
#
_entry.id   AF-A0A0M6ZVN1-F1
#
_cell.length_a   1.000
_cell.length_b   1.000
_cell.length_c   1.000
_cell.angle_alpha   90.00
_cell.angle_beta   90.00
_cell.angle_gamma   90.00
#
_symmetry.space_group_name_H-M   'P 1'
#
loop_
_entity.id
_entity.type
_entity.pdbx_description
1 polymer ?
#
loop_
_entity_poly.entity_id
_entity_poly.type
_entity_poly.pdbx_seq_one_letter_code
_entity_poly.pdbx_strand_id
1 'polypeptide(L)'
;MRRFFLLFSLLSFAALPAKAEITKHAFILSNSDYVEVDDLQTPQTETDEYASFLAGHDYKITHVRNETQEKTLEVFETFVEGLLPGDEVVLVYSGHGWSDGSTNFLVPTDAPAQATDKFLKTRTIPLMNGEDGLLDELRAAEVRIVAIIDACRNNPFKPPKGRRSQAMARGMTQMVANDGMFVVFSAGVQQEALDRLTGDPEGQRLSVFARSFLPLLRDGLYLEDAINEAQIKTSELARLEGGHVQQPAYYDQVLGSTCLGKYCVPRGIEASLQLNEALSLRGEERRAAVAAIIVKHPGTEAARTAEKLLQDLIAAVPPELRNETIGPLEQDSSPNGGELADERERFAVGGTEIDLPDGVSIDLAAGPSSLAVGGFHVLSKDGSRLVITNPHGHQKKMLVVYDTETMTVLSQKVISGDPGSLSFSENSEFLAIGISELTLGDLPWVSRIELLRSDDLSLVRELSNVDDLLGRVASVTFSPDGNKIAAAAGYTSADYGVWRVSDGKRIFTGKTGGKRTDIVRFSPDGTRLMAIGNEPNAWSVVDAGNGRPVSEIDVTEVGTRNLVAPHFSGDGKTIFAQTEFSTLAEQNSLVGEWNVSDGRLLRRFGNLKDREDRVLGISQDDKQVAVLSGDRNIRFLRIEDGSVSDTLLLEGAETGNPGFSGDLRKVAISYPYGLRLLELPSGRVIADIPSLASNVSTVAFSPDGRRLAMGLDSAYQKRVPAPADGEDKFQLQAYRAFGVWNWASGEPAFVDNGEQNTFESAGAMNWHPTKPWLAVAGKGDNIAIFETEGFDIDKRLAPLPDKDAAQPYGADNLEFIAGSNLVLSGYNRDALKLWDGDTGEFVRSLGADRFAVSKQGDKVAAIDLHFGSRKLDRADLLLFNPEDGTRLWTQDQEDNIPTAIEFTNAGDRIIGLLSAKNGEGLGWRTRLAIWRATDGRLLASFGDFEGYIGRFALSANDRTAAVVTESGQMIEIWDIEDRRKIRTLRLPNAEVSSLDMSPDGRFLAVGARPAQTFVFQVDTAKLIAQFAIYADGTASFVRNRLQLSDQDLMRRVHAYLGGNRYASVKELSEGQISPSDTAERDISSLSPEEAMTLLKRGDKDLRIAVVEERAQRFDDGFRKQVQRILADAGHYNGAIDGLFGPNTLRGLSNYLQGI
;
A
#
# COMPACT_ATOMS: atom_id res chain seq x y z
N MET A 1 42.40 29.29 68.51
CA MET A 1 41.21 28.75 67.83
C MET A 1 41.47 28.66 66.32
N ARG A 2 42.36 27.75 65.93
CA ARG A 2 42.74 27.40 64.56
C ARG A 2 43.02 25.91 64.61
N ARG A 3 42.15 25.07 64.00
CA ARG A 3 42.29 23.63 63.67
C ARG A 3 40.90 22.99 63.69
N PHE A 4 40.09 23.14 62.63
CA PHE A 4 38.91 22.28 62.38
C PHE A 4 38.35 22.47 60.95
N PHE A 5 39.20 22.53 59.91
CA PHE A 5 38.72 22.76 58.52
C PHE A 5 39.53 22.08 57.40
N LEU A 6 40.14 20.90 57.64
CA LEU A 6 40.98 20.25 56.62
C LEU A 6 40.92 18.71 56.68
N LEU A 7 39.72 18.11 56.62
CA LEU A 7 39.60 16.63 56.54
C LEU A 7 38.31 16.12 55.88
N PHE A 8 37.70 16.86 54.94
CA PHE A 8 36.49 16.41 54.23
C PHE A 8 36.50 16.73 52.72
N SER A 9 37.66 16.60 52.05
CA SER A 9 37.78 16.86 50.60
C SER A 9 38.44 15.74 49.79
N LEU A 10 38.41 14.49 50.25
CA LEU A 10 39.06 13.37 49.57
C LEU A 10 38.32 12.05 49.84
N LEU A 11 37.08 11.90 49.33
CA LEU A 11 36.42 10.60 49.09
C LEU A 11 35.04 10.82 48.46
N SER A 12 35.00 11.31 47.22
CA SER A 12 33.81 11.23 46.36
C SER A 12 34.25 11.25 44.88
N PHE A 13 35.16 10.32 44.53
CA PHE A 13 35.18 9.77 43.18
C PHE A 13 34.07 8.72 43.15
N ALA A 14 32.85 9.15 42.82
CA ALA A 14 31.85 8.21 42.33
C ALA A 14 32.41 7.70 40.99
N ALA A 15 32.81 6.43 40.97
CA ALA A 15 33.06 5.73 39.72
C ALA A 15 31.81 5.89 38.86
N LEU A 16 31.94 6.58 37.72
CA LEU A 16 30.99 6.47 36.63
C LEU A 16 30.82 4.97 36.35
N PRO A 17 29.60 4.43 36.21
CA PRO A 17 29.45 3.08 35.67
C PRO A 17 30.17 3.10 34.32
N ALA A 18 31.18 2.24 34.17
CA ALA A 18 31.80 2.02 32.88
C ALA A 18 30.68 1.68 31.91
N LYS A 19 30.60 2.41 30.78
CA LYS A 19 29.69 2.09 29.68
C LYS A 19 29.87 0.60 29.37
N ALA A 20 28.81 -0.20 29.55
CA ALA A 20 28.82 -1.56 29.06
C ALA A 20 28.90 -1.48 27.53
N GLU A 21 30.04 -1.87 26.99
CA GLU A 21 30.25 -1.98 25.55
C GLU A 21 29.40 -3.17 25.09
N ILE A 22 28.55 -2.98 24.08
CA ILE A 22 27.77 -4.06 23.47
C ILE A 22 28.79 -5.08 22.94
N THR A 23 28.72 -6.31 23.45
CA THR A 23 29.64 -7.38 23.06
C THR A 23 28.98 -8.36 22.12
N LYS A 24 29.77 -8.89 21.19
CA LYS A 24 29.35 -9.87 20.20
C LYS A 24 29.74 -11.27 20.70
N HIS A 25 28.76 -12.16 20.77
CA HIS A 25 28.96 -13.54 21.22
C HIS A 25 28.40 -14.51 20.18
N ALA A 26 29.03 -15.67 20.04
CA ALA A 26 28.51 -16.74 19.21
C ALA A 26 28.45 -18.04 20.01
N PHE A 27 27.28 -18.66 20.02
CA PHE A 27 27.09 -20.01 20.54
C PHE A 27 26.95 -20.96 19.36
N ILE A 28 27.91 -21.86 19.20
CA ILE A 28 28.02 -22.74 18.03
C ILE A 28 27.90 -24.18 18.51
N LEU A 29 26.90 -24.90 18.01
CA LEU A 29 26.62 -26.29 18.37
C LEU A 29 26.77 -27.19 17.13
N SER A 30 27.58 -28.22 17.26
CA SER A 30 27.85 -29.20 16.21
C SER A 30 27.59 -30.61 16.69
N ASN A 31 26.65 -31.31 16.06
CA ASN A 31 26.36 -32.71 16.35
C ASN A 31 26.47 -33.54 15.07
N SER A 32 27.40 -34.49 15.07
CA SER A 32 27.69 -35.37 13.94
C SER A 32 27.89 -36.84 14.32
N ASP A 33 28.32 -37.10 15.57
CA ASP A 33 28.66 -38.44 16.10
C ASP A 33 27.58 -38.87 17.10
N TYR A 34 26.56 -39.56 16.61
CA TYR A 34 25.35 -39.89 17.35
C TYR A 34 25.40 -41.33 17.87
N VAL A 35 24.91 -41.56 19.10
CA VAL A 35 25.00 -42.88 19.74
C VAL A 35 24.02 -43.89 19.13
N GLU A 36 22.77 -43.46 18.86
CA GLU A 36 21.72 -44.36 18.37
C GLU A 36 21.10 -43.93 17.03
N VAL A 37 21.20 -42.66 16.64
CA VAL A 37 20.70 -42.16 15.34
C VAL A 37 21.83 -42.09 14.31
N ASP A 38 21.49 -41.97 13.02
CA ASP A 38 22.50 -42.01 11.94
C ASP A 38 23.45 -40.79 11.99
N ASP A 39 24.75 -41.01 11.76
CA ASP A 39 25.76 -39.95 11.77
C ASP A 39 25.65 -38.97 10.58
N LEU A 40 26.20 -37.76 10.76
CA LEU A 40 26.27 -36.71 9.74
C LEU A 40 27.72 -36.38 9.38
N GLN A 41 28.00 -36.09 8.11
CA GLN A 41 29.39 -35.91 7.65
C GLN A 41 29.89 -34.46 7.72
N THR A 42 29.04 -33.46 7.49
CA THR A 42 29.44 -32.06 7.36
C THR A 42 29.36 -31.17 8.62
N PRO A 43 28.57 -31.48 9.68
CA PRO A 43 28.30 -30.50 10.75
C PRO A 43 29.53 -29.91 11.45
N GLN A 44 30.57 -30.72 11.68
CA GLN A 44 31.79 -30.22 12.31
C GLN A 44 32.51 -29.22 11.40
N THR A 45 32.61 -29.53 10.10
CA THR A 45 33.31 -28.63 9.17
C THR A 45 32.53 -27.34 8.95
N GLU A 46 31.19 -27.41 8.85
CA GLU A 46 30.35 -26.21 8.71
C GLU A 46 30.47 -25.27 9.90
N THR A 47 30.34 -25.83 11.11
CA THR A 47 30.44 -25.04 12.34
C THR A 47 31.85 -24.47 12.55
N ASP A 48 32.90 -25.14 12.09
CA ASP A 48 34.27 -24.61 12.05
C ASP A 48 34.39 -23.40 11.13
N GLU A 49 33.76 -23.46 9.96
CA GLU A 49 33.80 -22.39 8.97
C GLU A 49 32.99 -21.16 9.42
N TYR A 50 31.87 -21.36 10.14
CA TYR A 50 31.15 -20.29 10.83
C TYR A 50 31.94 -19.73 12.01
N ALA A 51 32.53 -20.59 12.86
CA ALA A 51 33.35 -20.16 13.99
C ALA A 51 34.55 -19.32 13.54
N SER A 52 35.23 -19.75 12.47
CA SER A 52 36.34 -19.01 11.89
C SER A 52 35.90 -17.68 11.30
N PHE A 53 34.73 -17.62 10.64
CA PHE A 53 34.18 -16.38 10.12
C PHE A 53 33.85 -15.40 11.27
N LEU A 54 33.11 -15.85 12.28
CA LEU A 54 32.67 -15.01 13.39
C LEU A 54 33.84 -14.56 14.29
N ALA A 55 34.82 -15.42 14.54
CA ALA A 55 36.04 -15.05 15.28
C ALA A 55 36.83 -13.93 14.56
N GLY A 56 36.79 -13.89 13.22
CA GLY A 56 37.38 -12.81 12.42
C GLY A 56 36.63 -11.48 12.49
N HIS A 57 35.44 -11.44 13.11
CA HIS A 57 34.53 -10.30 13.18
C HIS A 57 34.14 -9.94 14.62
N ASP A 58 35.08 -10.10 15.54
CA ASP A 58 35.00 -9.66 16.94
C ASP A 58 33.98 -10.42 17.81
N TYR A 59 33.48 -11.59 17.37
CA TYR A 59 32.63 -12.46 18.20
C TYR A 59 33.45 -13.32 19.16
N LYS A 60 33.01 -13.38 20.42
CA LYS A 60 33.48 -14.37 21.40
C LYS A 60 32.80 -15.71 21.14
N ILE A 61 33.58 -16.73 20.79
CA ILE A 61 33.04 -18.03 20.38
C ILE A 61 32.94 -18.99 21.57
N THR A 62 31.75 -19.53 21.79
CA THR A 62 31.48 -20.70 22.63
C THR A 62 31.08 -21.85 21.71
N HIS A 63 31.92 -22.88 21.59
CA HIS A 63 31.71 -24.00 20.66
C HIS A 63 31.49 -25.31 21.42
N VAL A 64 30.34 -25.94 21.20
CA VAL A 64 29.94 -27.24 21.76
C VAL A 64 29.93 -28.28 20.64
N ARG A 65 30.58 -29.43 20.85
CA ARG A 65 30.75 -30.47 19.82
C ARG A 65 30.42 -31.86 20.36
N ASN A 66 29.48 -32.53 19.70
CA ASN A 66 29.07 -33.91 19.99
C ASN A 66 28.82 -34.17 21.48
N GLU A 67 28.22 -33.20 22.17
CA GLU A 67 27.94 -33.32 23.60
C GLU A 67 26.55 -33.94 23.83
N THR A 68 26.36 -34.45 25.05
CA THR A 68 25.06 -34.92 25.52
C THR A 68 24.08 -33.75 25.70
N GLN A 69 22.79 -34.05 25.79
CA GLN A 69 21.76 -33.05 26.10
C GLN A 69 22.09 -32.27 27.39
N GLU A 70 22.42 -32.98 28.47
CA GLU A 70 22.72 -32.40 29.78
C GLU A 70 23.91 -31.45 29.70
N LYS A 71 25.00 -31.88 29.05
CA LYS A 71 26.20 -31.04 28.94
C LYS A 71 25.99 -29.82 28.03
N THR A 72 25.20 -29.97 26.98
CA THR A 72 24.86 -28.86 26.08
C THR A 72 24.08 -27.77 26.82
N LEU A 73 23.07 -28.15 27.61
CA LEU A 73 22.28 -27.21 28.40
C LEU A 73 23.10 -26.56 29.52
N GLU A 74 23.95 -27.31 30.23
CA GLU A 74 24.85 -26.75 31.27
C GLU A 74 25.76 -25.64 30.71
N VAL A 75 26.35 -25.87 29.52
CA VAL A 75 27.21 -24.87 28.86
C VAL A 75 26.40 -23.70 28.33
N PHE A 76 25.18 -23.94 27.84
CA PHE A 76 24.29 -22.89 27.36
C PHE A 76 23.78 -21.99 28.49
N GLU A 77 23.37 -22.55 29.63
CA GLU A 77 23.00 -21.77 30.81
C GLU A 77 24.15 -20.86 31.25
N THR A 78 25.36 -21.41 31.36
CA THR A 78 26.57 -20.62 31.70
C THR A 78 26.84 -19.52 30.66
N PHE A 79 26.56 -19.78 29.38
CA PHE A 79 26.69 -18.80 28.31
C PHE A 79 25.68 -17.66 28.49
N VAL A 80 24.41 -17.98 28.72
CA VAL A 80 23.32 -17.00 28.92
C VAL A 80 23.55 -16.15 30.17
N GLU A 81 24.01 -16.74 31.27
CA GLU A 81 24.38 -16.02 32.51
C GLU A 81 25.48 -14.97 32.28
N GLY A 82 26.31 -15.15 31.24
CA GLY A 82 27.38 -14.23 30.87
C GLY A 82 26.97 -13.08 29.95
N LEU A 83 25.73 -13.04 29.48
CA LEU A 83 25.23 -12.03 28.53
C LEU A 83 24.71 -10.78 29.25
N LEU A 84 24.80 -9.63 28.58
CA LEU A 84 24.19 -8.37 29.02
C LEU A 84 23.06 -7.96 28.06
N PRO A 85 22.00 -7.30 28.55
CA PRO A 85 20.96 -6.75 27.69
C PRO A 85 21.54 -5.87 26.58
N GLY A 86 21.13 -6.13 25.34
CA GLY A 86 21.63 -5.46 24.14
C GLY A 86 22.86 -6.07 23.47
N ASP A 87 23.49 -7.11 24.05
CA ASP A 87 24.51 -7.91 23.37
C ASP A 87 23.97 -8.49 22.05
N GLU A 88 24.88 -8.81 21.12
CA GLU A 88 24.52 -9.50 19.87
C GLU A 88 24.98 -10.94 19.95
N VAL A 89 24.02 -11.87 19.82
CA VAL A 89 24.26 -13.31 19.91
C VAL A 89 23.99 -13.97 18.57
N VAL A 90 24.99 -14.69 18.06
CA VAL A 90 24.84 -15.59 16.91
C VAL A 90 24.76 -17.03 17.39
N LEU A 91 23.58 -17.65 17.29
CA LEU A 91 23.40 -19.08 17.52
C LEU A 91 23.61 -19.82 16.19
N VAL A 92 24.60 -20.69 16.09
CA VAL A 92 24.79 -21.57 14.92
C VAL A 92 24.58 -23.00 15.35
N TYR A 93 23.69 -23.72 14.67
CA TYR A 93 23.52 -25.16 14.87
C TYR A 93 23.67 -25.90 13.54
N SER A 94 24.49 -26.94 13.54
CA SER A 94 24.48 -27.96 12.48
C SER A 94 24.36 -29.36 13.09
N GLY A 95 23.39 -30.13 12.61
CA GLY A 95 23.03 -31.45 13.13
C GLY A 95 21.63 -31.90 12.70
N HIS A 96 21.13 -32.99 13.28
CA HIS A 96 19.74 -33.44 13.10
C HIS A 96 18.75 -32.53 13.83
N GLY A 97 17.58 -32.34 13.23
CA GLY A 97 16.45 -31.63 13.85
C GLY A 97 15.14 -32.37 13.59
N TRP A 98 14.14 -32.17 14.45
CA TRP A 98 12.79 -32.70 14.22
C TRP A 98 11.73 -31.75 14.75
N SER A 99 10.47 -31.96 14.35
CA SER A 99 9.34 -31.20 14.85
C SER A 99 8.19 -32.12 15.26
N ASP A 100 7.43 -31.71 16.25
CA ASP A 100 6.16 -32.34 16.63
C ASP A 100 4.94 -31.73 15.90
N GLY A 101 5.18 -30.79 14.98
CA GLY A 101 4.16 -29.99 14.27
C GLY A 101 3.98 -28.58 14.83
N SER A 102 4.34 -28.35 16.09
CA SER A 102 4.22 -27.04 16.78
C SER A 102 5.56 -26.45 17.22
N THR A 103 6.53 -27.29 17.57
CA THR A 103 7.84 -26.89 18.09
C THR A 103 8.93 -27.57 17.28
N ASN A 104 10.02 -26.84 17.03
CA ASN A 104 11.24 -27.39 16.45
C ASN A 104 12.20 -27.80 17.56
N PHE A 105 12.85 -28.95 17.41
CA PHE A 105 13.76 -29.53 18.39
C PHE A 105 15.11 -29.86 17.75
N LEU A 106 16.19 -29.54 18.45
CA LEU A 106 17.55 -29.94 18.10
C LEU A 106 17.85 -31.31 18.72
N VAL A 107 18.51 -32.19 17.98
CA VAL A 107 18.78 -33.57 18.41
C VAL A 107 20.19 -33.65 19.00
N PRO A 108 20.33 -33.90 20.32
CA PRO A 108 21.62 -34.16 20.97
C PRO A 108 22.17 -35.55 20.60
N THR A 109 23.47 -35.78 20.85
CA THR A 109 24.15 -37.04 20.45
C THR A 109 23.64 -38.28 21.17
N ASP A 110 23.08 -38.12 22.37
CA ASP A 110 22.52 -39.19 23.22
C ASP A 110 21.00 -39.38 23.04
N ALA A 111 20.40 -38.79 22.00
CA ALA A 111 19.00 -38.98 21.69
C ALA A 111 18.70 -40.44 21.26
N PRO A 112 17.61 -41.06 21.77
CA PRO A 112 17.31 -42.47 21.48
C PRO A 112 16.77 -42.66 20.05
N ALA A 113 17.11 -43.78 19.38
CA ALA A 113 16.67 -44.03 18.00
C ALA A 113 15.16 -44.27 17.83
N GLN A 114 14.50 -44.74 18.89
CA GLN A 114 13.08 -45.09 18.90
C GLN A 114 12.46 -44.80 20.26
N ALA A 115 11.48 -43.89 20.31
CA ALA A 115 10.66 -43.67 21.48
C ALA A 115 9.29 -43.08 21.10
N THR A 116 8.43 -42.89 22.11
CA THR A 116 7.17 -42.14 21.91
C THR A 116 7.47 -40.64 21.78
N ASP A 117 6.67 -39.90 21.02
CA ASP A 117 6.83 -38.45 20.82
C ASP A 117 6.96 -37.70 22.17
N LYS A 118 6.18 -38.11 23.18
CA LYS A 118 6.25 -37.54 24.54
C LYS A 118 7.62 -37.74 25.21
N PHE A 119 8.27 -38.87 24.98
CA PHE A 119 9.59 -39.15 25.52
C PHE A 119 10.70 -38.49 24.69
N LEU A 120 10.55 -38.43 23.37
CA LEU A 120 11.49 -37.72 22.49
C LEU A 120 11.57 -36.24 22.86
N LYS A 121 10.43 -35.59 23.12
CA LYS A 121 10.40 -34.19 23.62
C LYS A 121 11.26 -33.98 24.87
N THR A 122 11.32 -34.95 25.78
CA THR A 122 12.15 -34.86 27.00
C THR A 122 13.63 -35.17 26.76
N ARG A 123 13.99 -35.71 25.58
CA ARG A 123 15.35 -36.15 25.21
C ARG A 123 15.92 -35.35 24.02
N THR A 124 15.26 -34.27 23.64
CA THR A 124 15.70 -33.33 22.60
C THR A 124 15.54 -31.90 23.09
N ILE A 125 16.27 -30.97 22.51
CA ILE A 125 16.33 -29.58 22.99
C ILE A 125 15.32 -28.74 22.22
N PRO A 126 14.30 -28.13 22.86
CA PRO A 126 13.39 -27.25 22.16
C PRO A 126 14.13 -25.99 21.66
N LEU A 127 13.91 -25.63 20.41
CA LEU A 127 14.45 -24.39 19.86
C LEU A 127 13.65 -23.19 20.37
N MET A 128 12.31 -23.32 20.39
CA MET A 128 11.39 -22.32 20.90
C MET A 128 10.03 -22.95 21.22
N ASN A 129 9.58 -22.82 22.47
CA ASN A 129 8.28 -23.33 22.94
C ASN A 129 7.53 -22.33 23.86
N GLY A 130 8.12 -21.16 24.12
CA GLY A 130 7.56 -20.11 24.96
C GLY A 130 7.90 -20.23 26.45
N GLU A 131 8.65 -21.26 26.86
CA GLU A 131 9.03 -21.50 28.25
C GLU A 131 10.55 -21.65 28.43
N ASP A 132 11.15 -22.69 27.83
CA ASP A 132 12.53 -23.15 28.07
C ASP A 132 13.29 -23.52 26.78
N GLY A 133 12.87 -23.00 25.63
CA GLY A 133 13.63 -23.15 24.38
C GLY A 133 14.91 -22.31 24.36
N LEU A 134 15.92 -22.74 23.60
CA LEU A 134 17.19 -21.99 23.48
C LEU A 134 16.97 -20.52 23.06
N LEU A 135 16.05 -20.27 22.13
CA LEU A 135 15.72 -18.91 21.69
C LEU A 135 14.86 -18.16 22.73
N ASP A 136 14.08 -18.86 23.55
CA ASP A 136 13.29 -18.26 24.64
C ASP A 136 14.21 -17.75 25.76
N GLU A 137 15.24 -18.51 26.11
CA GLU A 137 16.26 -18.12 27.09
C GLU A 137 17.10 -16.93 26.62
N LEU A 138 17.57 -16.93 25.36
CA LEU A 138 18.28 -15.77 24.80
C LEU A 138 17.37 -14.54 24.77
N ARG A 139 16.09 -14.70 24.43
CA ARG A 139 15.15 -13.59 24.44
C ARG A 139 14.95 -13.05 25.86
N ALA A 140 14.88 -13.92 26.87
CA ALA A 140 14.78 -13.51 28.27
C ALA A 140 16.00 -12.71 28.75
N ALA A 141 17.16 -12.88 28.11
CA ALA A 141 18.36 -12.08 28.34
C ALA A 141 18.37 -10.71 27.63
N GLU A 142 17.31 -10.36 26.88
CA GLU A 142 17.15 -9.08 26.17
C GLU A 142 18.29 -8.78 25.16
N VAL A 143 18.82 -9.81 24.50
CA VAL A 143 19.88 -9.70 23.48
C VAL A 143 19.30 -9.64 22.06
N ARG A 144 20.08 -9.16 21.09
CA ARG A 144 19.77 -9.32 19.66
C ARG A 144 20.19 -10.71 19.21
N ILE A 145 19.30 -11.44 18.55
CA ILE A 145 19.53 -12.86 18.23
C ILE A 145 19.61 -13.04 16.71
N VAL A 146 20.69 -13.66 16.24
CA VAL A 146 20.79 -14.23 14.89
C VAL A 146 20.97 -15.73 15.03
N ALA A 147 20.03 -16.53 14.55
CA ALA A 147 20.09 -17.98 14.62
C ALA A 147 20.25 -18.57 13.21
N ILE A 148 21.35 -19.28 12.96
CA ILE A 148 21.60 -20.03 11.73
C ILE A 148 21.45 -21.50 12.05
N ILE A 149 20.30 -22.06 11.68
CA ILE A 149 19.92 -23.44 11.93
C ILE A 149 20.14 -24.22 10.63
N ASP A 150 21.38 -24.69 10.45
CA ASP A 150 21.75 -25.67 9.41
C ASP A 150 21.38 -27.08 9.87
N ALA A 151 20.12 -27.24 10.26
CA ALA A 151 19.55 -28.52 10.61
C ALA A 151 18.74 -29.03 9.44
N CYS A 152 19.08 -30.23 9.01
CA CYS A 152 18.41 -30.90 7.92
C CYS A 152 17.92 -32.25 8.42
N ARG A 153 16.90 -32.75 7.74
CA ARG A 153 16.61 -34.18 7.53
C ARG A 153 15.35 -34.63 8.23
N ASN A 154 14.72 -35.59 7.57
CA ASN A 154 13.77 -36.52 8.12
C ASN A 154 13.84 -36.66 9.65
N ASN A 155 12.68 -36.87 10.29
CA ASN A 155 12.67 -37.34 11.67
C ASN A 155 13.57 -38.60 11.75
N PRO A 156 14.74 -38.56 12.44
CA PRO A 156 15.67 -39.69 12.47
C PRO A 156 15.11 -40.84 13.30
N PHE A 157 14.04 -40.58 14.05
CA PHE A 157 13.37 -41.54 14.90
C PHE A 157 12.45 -42.44 14.06
N LYS A 158 12.56 -43.76 14.24
CA LYS A 158 11.69 -44.74 13.58
C LYS A 158 10.42 -44.95 14.43
N PRO A 159 9.21 -45.00 13.84
CA PRO A 159 8.00 -45.22 14.61
C PRO A 159 7.98 -46.62 15.24
N PRO A 160 7.45 -46.79 16.47
CA PRO A 160 7.24 -48.11 17.07
C PRO A 160 6.37 -49.00 16.18
N LYS A 161 6.71 -50.29 16.04
CA LYS A 161 5.95 -51.26 15.21
C LYS A 161 4.44 -51.19 15.50
N GLY A 162 3.64 -50.85 14.49
CA GLY A 162 2.17 -50.89 14.56
C GLY A 162 1.45 -49.56 14.86
N ARG A 163 2.16 -48.42 14.96
CA ARG A 163 1.54 -47.08 15.03
C ARG A 163 2.03 -46.17 13.89
N ARG A 164 1.10 -45.48 13.22
CA ARG A 164 1.41 -44.27 12.43
C ARG A 164 1.45 -43.09 13.40
N SER A 165 2.58 -42.41 13.55
CA SER A 165 2.63 -41.14 14.30
C SER A 165 2.06 -40.02 13.42
N GLN A 166 1.17 -39.21 14.00
CA GLN A 166 0.60 -38.01 13.37
C GLN A 166 1.61 -36.85 13.29
N ALA A 167 2.73 -36.93 14.01
CA ALA A 167 3.75 -35.88 14.12
C ALA A 167 4.94 -36.05 13.15
N MET A 168 4.88 -37.00 12.20
CA MET A 168 5.99 -37.32 11.28
C MET A 168 5.87 -36.61 9.93
N ALA A 169 5.63 -35.31 9.92
CA ALA A 169 5.86 -34.51 8.73
C ALA A 169 7.38 -34.50 8.44
N ARG A 170 7.79 -34.62 7.16
CA ARG A 170 9.19 -34.37 6.78
C ARG A 170 9.56 -32.95 7.22
N GLY A 171 10.80 -32.68 7.65
CA GLY A 171 11.32 -31.32 7.91
C GLY A 171 10.80 -30.62 9.19
N MET A 172 11.25 -29.37 9.38
CA MET A 172 10.86 -28.50 10.50
C MET A 172 9.51 -27.79 10.25
N THR A 173 8.85 -27.36 11.33
CA THR A 173 7.62 -26.56 11.26
C THR A 173 7.92 -25.08 11.17
N GLN A 174 6.92 -24.30 10.74
CA GLN A 174 7.01 -22.84 10.66
C GLN A 174 7.23 -22.26 12.06
N MET A 175 8.20 -21.33 12.18
CA MET A 175 8.37 -20.54 13.38
C MET A 175 7.79 -19.13 13.20
N VAL A 176 7.29 -18.57 14.30
CA VAL A 176 7.00 -17.15 14.40
C VAL A 176 8.21 -16.52 15.09
N ALA A 177 9.04 -15.78 14.34
CA ALA A 177 10.07 -14.97 14.96
C ALA A 177 9.40 -13.86 15.79
N ASN A 178 9.92 -13.61 16.98
CA ASN A 178 9.51 -12.51 17.84
C ASN A 178 10.48 -11.32 17.69
N ASP A 179 10.08 -10.13 18.15
CA ASP A 179 10.85 -8.88 18.05
C ASP A 179 12.36 -9.07 18.38
N GLY A 180 13.25 -8.66 17.47
CA GLY A 180 14.70 -8.67 17.68
C GLY A 180 15.45 -9.94 17.26
N MET A 181 14.80 -10.84 16.53
CA MET A 181 15.38 -12.12 16.08
C MET A 181 15.47 -12.23 14.55
N PHE A 182 16.60 -12.74 14.04
CA PHE A 182 16.80 -13.18 12.65
C PHE A 182 17.11 -14.68 12.63
N VAL A 183 16.20 -15.50 12.13
CA VAL A 183 16.37 -16.97 12.13
C VAL A 183 16.46 -17.46 10.69
N VAL A 184 17.51 -18.22 10.38
CA VAL A 184 17.77 -18.84 9.08
C VAL A 184 17.69 -20.36 9.21
N PHE A 185 17.01 -20.99 8.27
CA PHE A 185 16.90 -22.44 8.13
C PHE A 185 17.45 -22.90 6.78
N SER A 186 18.20 -24.00 6.77
CA SER A 186 18.80 -24.55 5.55
C SER A 186 17.80 -25.19 4.57
N ALA A 187 16.54 -25.39 5.00
CA ALA A 187 15.41 -25.82 4.18
C ALA A 187 14.08 -25.20 4.68
N GLY A 188 13.08 -25.18 3.80
CA GLY A 188 11.76 -24.62 4.09
C GLY A 188 10.87 -25.56 4.91
N VAL A 189 9.66 -25.08 5.23
CA VAL A 189 8.68 -25.85 6.01
C VAL A 189 8.43 -27.20 5.34
N GLN A 190 8.62 -28.24 6.13
CA GLN A 190 8.52 -29.63 5.73
C GLN A 190 9.45 -30.14 4.61
N GLN A 191 10.55 -29.43 4.35
CA GLN A 191 11.56 -29.83 3.36
C GLN A 191 12.78 -30.47 4.02
N GLU A 192 13.59 -31.18 3.23
CA GLU A 192 14.82 -31.83 3.67
C GLU A 192 16.00 -31.09 3.04
N ALA A 193 17.03 -30.76 3.82
CA ALA A 193 18.24 -30.17 3.28
C ALA A 193 19.31 -31.23 3.02
N LEU A 194 19.95 -31.11 1.85
CA LEU A 194 20.90 -32.09 1.35
C LEU A 194 22.30 -31.83 1.90
N ASP A 195 22.93 -32.91 2.35
CA ASP A 195 24.34 -32.94 2.74
C ASP A 195 25.24 -32.74 1.52
N ARG A 196 24.93 -33.46 0.43
CA ARG A 196 25.75 -33.54 -0.77
C ARG A 196 24.85 -33.82 -1.98
N LEU A 197 25.37 -33.51 -3.17
CA LEU A 197 24.75 -33.88 -4.45
C LEU A 197 25.44 -35.10 -5.07
N THR A 198 24.71 -35.84 -5.89
CA THR A 198 25.25 -36.87 -6.77
C THR A 198 26.23 -36.24 -7.75
N GLY A 199 27.50 -36.59 -7.63
CA GLY A 199 28.58 -36.03 -8.46
C GLY A 199 29.38 -34.89 -7.82
N ASP A 200 29.13 -34.56 -6.55
CA ASP A 200 30.00 -33.67 -5.80
C ASP A 200 31.46 -34.19 -5.81
N PRO A 201 32.47 -33.31 -5.98
CA PRO A 201 33.86 -33.72 -6.05
C PRO A 201 34.33 -34.38 -4.75
N GLU A 202 35.31 -35.28 -4.90
CA GLU A 202 35.98 -35.98 -3.80
C GLU A 202 36.79 -34.95 -2.98
N GLY A 203 36.12 -34.28 -2.06
CA GLY A 203 36.68 -33.14 -1.30
C GLY A 203 35.68 -32.05 -0.94
N GLN A 204 34.44 -32.07 -1.44
CA GLN A 204 33.39 -31.16 -0.99
C GLN A 204 33.10 -31.37 0.51
N ARG A 205 33.21 -30.30 1.32
CA ARG A 205 33.15 -30.36 2.80
C ARG A 205 31.96 -29.65 3.44
N LEU A 206 31.15 -28.94 2.65
CA LEU A 206 30.01 -28.15 3.11
C LEU A 206 28.70 -28.68 2.50
N SER A 207 27.60 -28.61 3.27
CA SER A 207 26.25 -28.89 2.77
C SER A 207 25.88 -28.00 1.59
N VAL A 208 24.83 -28.40 0.86
CA VAL A 208 24.31 -27.64 -0.28
C VAL A 208 23.91 -26.21 0.13
N PHE A 209 23.41 -26.05 1.35
CA PHE A 209 23.08 -24.73 1.91
C PHE A 209 24.34 -23.97 2.36
N ALA A 210 25.18 -24.56 3.21
CA ALA A 210 26.36 -23.90 3.75
C ALA A 210 27.30 -23.38 2.66
N ARG A 211 27.50 -24.16 1.58
CA ARG A 211 28.34 -23.73 0.44
C ARG A 211 27.74 -22.63 -0.43
N SER A 212 26.42 -22.44 -0.34
CA SER A 212 25.70 -21.35 -1.02
C SER A 212 25.67 -20.07 -0.17
N PHE A 213 25.75 -20.19 1.16
CA PHE A 213 25.51 -19.09 2.09
C PHE A 213 26.79 -18.51 2.72
N LEU A 214 27.71 -19.35 3.21
CA LEU A 214 28.95 -18.90 3.85
C LEU A 214 29.81 -17.97 2.97
N PRO A 215 29.98 -18.22 1.65
CA PRO A 215 30.74 -17.32 0.80
C PRO A 215 30.15 -15.90 0.75
N LEU A 216 28.81 -15.78 0.75
CA LEU A 216 28.14 -14.49 0.68
C LEU A 216 28.34 -13.66 1.96
N LEU A 217 28.38 -14.32 3.12
CA LEU A 217 28.75 -13.66 4.37
C LEU A 217 30.21 -13.18 4.36
N ARG A 218 31.12 -13.96 3.76
CA ARG A 218 32.54 -13.60 3.60
C ARG A 218 32.76 -12.45 2.62
N ASP A 219 31.93 -12.38 1.59
CA ASP A 219 31.90 -11.28 0.63
C ASP A 219 31.33 -9.98 1.26
N GLY A 220 30.90 -10.04 2.53
CA GLY A 220 30.44 -8.88 3.28
C GLY A 220 29.03 -8.45 2.89
N LEU A 221 28.19 -9.36 2.40
CA LEU A 221 26.78 -9.04 2.18
C LEU A 221 26.04 -8.94 3.52
N TYR A 222 25.02 -8.09 3.54
CA TYR A 222 24.03 -8.10 4.60
C TYR A 222 23.29 -9.44 4.62
N LEU A 223 22.85 -9.87 5.80
CA LEU A 223 22.30 -11.20 6.03
C LEU A 223 21.07 -11.48 5.17
N GLU A 224 20.24 -10.46 4.94
CA GLU A 224 19.05 -10.50 4.09
C GLU A 224 19.43 -10.77 2.63
N ASP A 225 20.43 -10.06 2.11
CA ASP A 225 20.91 -10.23 0.75
C ASP A 225 21.60 -11.59 0.58
N ALA A 226 22.40 -11.99 1.59
CA ALA A 226 23.08 -13.26 1.61
C ALA A 226 22.08 -14.43 1.61
N ILE A 227 21.01 -14.36 2.41
CA ILE A 227 20.04 -15.46 2.46
C ILE A 227 19.15 -15.50 1.22
N ASN A 228 18.74 -14.34 0.68
CA ASN A 228 17.96 -14.29 -0.57
C ASN A 228 18.73 -14.90 -1.75
N GLU A 229 20.03 -14.61 -1.86
CA GLU A 229 20.89 -15.19 -2.90
C GLU A 229 21.19 -16.69 -2.62
N ALA A 230 21.42 -17.06 -1.37
CA ALA A 230 21.61 -18.46 -0.99
C ALA A 230 20.36 -19.31 -1.23
N GLN A 231 19.15 -18.75 -1.09
CA GLN A 231 17.89 -19.43 -1.44
C GLN A 231 17.87 -19.85 -2.90
N ILE A 232 18.25 -18.95 -3.81
CA ILE A 232 18.30 -19.21 -5.25
C ILE A 232 19.33 -20.30 -5.54
N LYS A 233 20.59 -20.10 -5.11
CA LYS A 233 21.69 -21.05 -5.37
C LYS A 233 21.43 -22.44 -4.79
N THR A 234 20.93 -22.50 -3.56
CA THR A 234 20.61 -23.78 -2.90
C THR A 234 19.49 -24.50 -3.63
N SER A 235 18.43 -23.78 -4.05
CA SER A 235 17.29 -24.35 -4.77
C SER A 235 17.68 -24.91 -6.14
N GLU A 236 18.55 -24.19 -6.86
CA GLU A 236 19.07 -24.63 -8.16
C GLU A 236 19.94 -25.89 -8.03
N LEU A 237 20.87 -25.89 -7.08
CA LEU A 237 21.76 -27.01 -6.81
C LEU A 237 20.99 -28.26 -6.35
N ALA A 238 20.06 -28.11 -5.41
CA ALA A 238 19.26 -29.21 -4.89
C ALA A 238 18.39 -29.85 -5.98
N ARG A 239 17.85 -29.05 -6.92
CA ARG A 239 17.00 -29.55 -8.00
C ARG A 239 17.73 -30.49 -8.97
N LEU A 240 19.06 -30.43 -9.05
CA LEU A 240 19.87 -31.37 -9.82
C LEU A 240 19.78 -32.80 -9.24
N GLU A 241 19.45 -32.93 -7.96
CA GLU A 241 19.30 -34.22 -7.27
C GLU A 241 17.88 -34.76 -7.45
N GLY A 242 17.56 -35.29 -8.64
CA GLY A 242 16.27 -35.93 -8.90
C GLY A 242 15.05 -35.01 -8.71
N GLY A 243 15.23 -33.70 -8.84
CA GLY A 243 14.16 -32.71 -8.61
C GLY A 243 13.86 -32.44 -7.13
N HIS A 244 14.81 -32.73 -6.23
CA HIS A 244 14.69 -32.45 -4.79
C HIS A 244 14.35 -30.98 -4.53
N VAL A 245 13.42 -30.76 -3.60
CA VAL A 245 12.95 -29.41 -3.23
C VAL A 245 13.60 -29.03 -1.91
N GLN A 246 14.54 -28.09 -1.99
CA GLN A 246 15.16 -27.46 -0.84
C GLN A 246 15.23 -25.95 -1.10
N GLN A 247 14.39 -25.21 -0.40
CA GLN A 247 14.31 -23.76 -0.42
C GLN A 247 14.58 -23.29 1.01
N PRO A 248 15.80 -22.85 1.35
CA PRO A 248 16.10 -22.26 2.65
C PRO A 248 15.03 -21.25 3.05
N ALA A 249 14.72 -21.13 4.34
CA ALA A 249 13.74 -20.18 4.84
C ALA A 249 14.41 -19.25 5.85
N TYR A 250 13.89 -18.03 5.98
CA TYR A 250 14.29 -17.17 7.09
C TYR A 250 13.09 -16.41 7.64
N TYR A 251 13.22 -16.00 8.90
CA TYR A 251 12.26 -15.20 9.62
C TYR A 251 13.01 -14.02 10.21
N ASP A 252 12.61 -12.83 9.82
CA ASP A 252 13.28 -11.59 10.18
C ASP A 252 12.32 -10.68 10.94
N GLN A 253 12.67 -10.38 12.18
CA GLN A 253 12.06 -9.35 13.02
C GLN A 253 13.14 -8.43 13.61
N VAL A 254 14.32 -8.36 12.98
CA VAL A 254 15.38 -7.40 13.32
C VAL A 254 15.11 -6.09 12.57
N LEU A 255 15.31 -4.96 13.25
CA LEU A 255 15.12 -3.65 12.64
C LEU A 255 16.40 -3.18 11.93
N GLY A 256 16.35 -3.09 10.59
CA GLY A 256 17.47 -2.67 9.74
C GLY A 256 18.16 -3.86 9.06
N SER A 257 19.27 -3.62 8.37
CA SER A 257 20.05 -4.70 7.73
C SER A 257 21.05 -5.31 8.70
N THR A 258 21.04 -6.63 8.81
CA THR A 258 21.88 -7.36 9.76
C THR A 258 23.24 -7.64 9.15
N CYS A 259 24.31 -7.16 9.77
CA CYS A 259 25.67 -7.37 9.32
C CYS A 259 26.44 -8.23 10.32
N LEU A 260 26.78 -9.47 9.93
CA LEU A 260 27.65 -10.35 10.72
C LEU A 260 29.14 -10.04 10.52
N GLY A 261 29.49 -9.29 9.48
CA GLY A 261 30.84 -8.79 9.23
C GLY A 261 31.19 -7.55 10.06
N LYS A 262 32.44 -7.09 9.95
CA LYS A 262 32.89 -5.81 10.53
C LYS A 262 32.35 -4.62 9.75
N TYR A 263 32.21 -4.81 8.44
CA TYR A 263 31.56 -3.92 7.50
C TYR A 263 30.81 -4.80 6.50
N CYS A 264 29.59 -4.39 6.13
CA CYS A 264 28.85 -5.02 5.05
C CYS A 264 28.62 -4.00 3.94
N VAL A 265 28.67 -4.46 2.70
CA VAL A 265 28.46 -3.64 1.51
C VAL A 265 27.04 -3.86 0.97
N PRO A 266 26.28 -2.78 0.74
CA PRO A 266 25.05 -2.86 -0.03
C PRO A 266 25.28 -3.50 -1.39
N ARG A 267 24.33 -4.31 -1.84
CA ARG A 267 24.36 -4.95 -3.16
C ARG A 267 24.55 -3.90 -4.27
N GLY A 268 25.61 -4.04 -5.08
CA GLY A 268 25.83 -3.22 -6.27
C GLY A 268 26.96 -2.18 -6.21
N ILE A 269 27.69 -2.03 -5.09
CA ILE A 269 28.82 -1.06 -5.00
C ILE A 269 29.93 -1.35 -6.02
N GLU A 270 30.27 -2.63 -6.25
CA GLU A 270 31.26 -2.99 -7.27
C GLU A 270 30.80 -2.57 -8.67
N ALA A 271 29.51 -2.74 -8.98
CA ALA A 271 28.91 -2.29 -10.23
C ALA A 271 28.97 -0.77 -10.37
N SER A 272 28.74 -0.02 -9.27
CA SER A 272 28.87 1.45 -9.24
C SER A 272 30.32 1.92 -9.44
N LEU A 273 31.30 1.22 -8.85
CA LEU A 273 32.72 1.50 -9.04
C LEU A 273 33.17 1.21 -10.47
N GLN A 274 32.80 0.04 -11.01
CA GLN A 274 33.07 -0.33 -12.41
C GLN A 274 32.39 0.65 -13.37
N LEU A 275 31.18 1.14 -13.06
CA LEU A 275 30.50 2.16 -13.86
C LEU A 275 31.27 3.48 -13.85
N ASN A 276 31.73 3.94 -12.69
CA ASN A 276 32.56 5.15 -12.61
C ASN A 276 33.86 5.02 -13.41
N GLU A 277 34.49 3.84 -13.40
CA GLU A 277 35.67 3.55 -14.21
C GLU A 277 35.33 3.52 -15.71
N ALA A 278 34.22 2.86 -16.09
CA ALA A 278 33.74 2.83 -17.48
C ALA A 278 33.37 4.21 -18.02
N LEU A 279 32.85 5.11 -17.17
CA LEU A 279 32.55 6.50 -17.51
C LEU A 279 33.79 7.33 -17.86
N SER A 280 34.97 6.91 -17.39
CA SER A 280 36.26 7.57 -17.70
C SER A 280 36.82 7.20 -19.09
N LEU A 281 36.35 6.08 -19.68
CA LEU A 281 36.74 5.60 -21.00
C LEU A 281 36.07 6.41 -22.13
N ARG A 282 36.49 6.23 -23.39
CA ARG A 282 35.91 6.94 -24.55
C ARG A 282 35.56 5.97 -25.68
N GLY A 283 34.59 6.35 -26.51
CA GLY A 283 34.23 5.63 -27.74
C GLY A 283 33.72 4.20 -27.50
N GLU A 284 34.16 3.26 -28.34
CA GLU A 284 33.79 1.83 -28.28
C GLU A 284 34.19 1.17 -26.96
N GLU A 285 35.33 1.53 -26.37
CA GLU A 285 35.79 0.97 -25.10
C GLU A 285 34.85 1.33 -23.94
N ARG A 286 34.34 2.57 -23.93
CA ARG A 286 33.29 2.98 -22.98
C ARG A 286 32.01 2.18 -23.20
N ARG A 287 31.58 1.99 -24.45
CA ARG A 287 30.36 1.22 -24.75
C ARG A 287 30.50 -0.24 -24.31
N ALA A 288 31.63 -0.87 -24.59
CA ALA A 288 31.90 -2.25 -24.20
C ALA A 288 31.98 -2.42 -22.68
N ALA A 289 32.67 -1.50 -21.98
CA ALA A 289 32.76 -1.53 -20.53
C ALA A 289 31.40 -1.29 -19.85
N VAL A 290 30.61 -0.33 -20.34
CA VAL A 290 29.25 -0.05 -19.86
C VAL A 290 28.32 -1.25 -20.12
N ALA A 291 28.40 -1.88 -21.29
CA ALA A 291 27.62 -3.09 -21.61
C ALA A 291 28.02 -4.30 -20.74
N ALA A 292 29.32 -4.47 -20.45
CA ALA A 292 29.79 -5.55 -19.59
C ALA A 292 29.25 -5.44 -18.15
N ILE A 293 29.07 -4.24 -17.63
CA ILE A 293 28.50 -4.00 -16.29
C ILE A 293 27.03 -4.44 -16.23
N ILE A 294 26.26 -4.19 -17.29
CA ILE A 294 24.85 -4.61 -17.38
C ILE A 294 24.74 -6.14 -17.31
N VAL A 295 25.62 -6.85 -18.02
CA VAL A 295 25.63 -8.32 -18.07
C VAL A 295 26.15 -8.93 -16.78
N LYS A 296 27.18 -8.32 -16.17
CA LYS A 296 27.87 -8.89 -15.01
C LYS A 296 27.19 -8.59 -13.67
N HIS A 297 26.42 -7.51 -13.59
CA HIS A 297 25.74 -7.06 -12.38
C HIS A 297 24.24 -6.76 -12.59
N PRO A 298 23.46 -7.71 -13.14
CA PRO A 298 22.05 -7.48 -13.47
C PRO A 298 21.21 -7.13 -12.23
N GLY A 299 20.22 -6.23 -12.41
CA GLY A 299 19.31 -5.80 -11.35
C GLY A 299 19.83 -4.68 -10.43
N THR A 300 21.14 -4.36 -10.47
CA THR A 300 21.74 -3.28 -9.67
C THR A 300 21.41 -1.89 -10.24
N GLU A 301 21.43 -0.85 -9.39
CA GLU A 301 21.19 0.54 -9.82
C GLU A 301 22.24 1.03 -10.83
N ALA A 302 23.50 0.63 -10.65
CA ALA A 302 24.57 0.88 -11.60
C ALA A 302 24.33 0.21 -12.96
N ALA A 303 23.79 -1.01 -13.00
CA ALA A 303 23.41 -1.63 -14.28
C ALA A 303 22.29 -0.84 -14.99
N ARG A 304 21.30 -0.32 -14.24
CA ARG A 304 20.24 0.55 -14.83
C ARG A 304 20.81 1.89 -15.33
N THR A 305 21.76 2.46 -14.60
CA THR A 305 22.45 3.69 -15.03
C THR A 305 23.34 3.42 -16.23
N ALA A 306 24.05 2.29 -16.25
CA ALA A 306 24.83 1.83 -17.39
C ALA A 306 23.95 1.63 -18.63
N GLU A 307 22.77 1.06 -18.47
CA GLU A 307 21.79 0.83 -19.52
C GLU A 307 21.30 2.14 -20.13
N LYS A 308 20.92 3.11 -19.31
CA LYS A 308 20.57 4.47 -19.76
C LYS A 308 21.74 5.16 -20.47
N LEU A 309 22.95 5.01 -19.95
CA LEU A 309 24.14 5.62 -20.52
C LEU A 309 24.54 4.98 -21.86
N LEU A 310 24.32 3.67 -22.01
CA LEU A 310 24.51 2.95 -23.26
C LEU A 310 23.49 3.41 -24.30
N GLN A 311 22.24 3.64 -23.89
CA GLN A 311 21.20 4.24 -24.75
C GLN A 311 21.61 5.63 -25.25
N ASP A 312 22.12 6.51 -24.37
CA ASP A 312 22.62 7.84 -24.76
C ASP A 312 23.82 7.74 -25.73
N LEU A 313 24.74 6.80 -25.49
CA LEU A 313 25.91 6.53 -26.34
C LEU A 313 25.51 5.96 -27.72
N ILE A 314 24.40 5.23 -27.81
CA ILE A 314 23.82 4.71 -29.06
C ILE A 314 23.02 5.82 -29.78
N ALA A 315 22.32 6.68 -29.04
CA ALA A 315 21.57 7.82 -29.56
C ALA A 315 22.48 8.89 -30.18
N ALA A 316 23.70 9.06 -29.67
CA ALA A 316 24.70 10.00 -30.19
C ALA A 316 25.35 9.59 -31.52
N VAL A 317 24.98 8.44 -32.11
CA VAL A 317 25.46 8.04 -33.46
C VAL A 317 24.65 8.79 -34.52
N PRO A 318 25.31 9.55 -35.43
CA PRO A 318 24.63 10.30 -36.48
C PRO A 318 23.69 9.42 -37.34
N PRO A 319 22.52 9.94 -37.77
CA PRO A 319 21.53 9.18 -38.55
C PRO A 319 22.08 8.59 -39.86
N GLU A 320 23.15 9.17 -40.39
CA GLU A 320 23.83 8.78 -41.65
C GLU A 320 24.42 7.36 -41.59
N LEU A 321 24.65 6.81 -40.40
CA LEU A 321 25.18 5.46 -40.20
C LEU A 321 24.08 4.43 -39.85
N ARG A 322 22.80 4.82 -39.82
CA ARG A 322 21.70 3.96 -39.37
C ARG A 322 20.94 3.20 -40.48
N ASN A 323 21.29 3.40 -41.75
CA ASN A 323 20.59 2.77 -42.88
C ASN A 323 21.53 1.97 -43.80
N GLU A 324 21.84 0.73 -43.40
CA GLU A 324 21.91 -0.37 -44.36
C GLU A 324 20.99 -1.48 -43.86
N THR A 325 19.76 -1.49 -44.40
CA THR A 325 19.00 -2.63 -44.95
C THR A 325 17.51 -2.55 -44.58
N ILE A 326 16.69 -2.76 -45.62
CA ILE A 326 15.24 -3.08 -45.66
C ILE A 326 14.30 -1.88 -45.93
N GLY A 327 13.68 -1.93 -47.12
CA GLY A 327 12.88 -0.88 -47.76
C GLY A 327 11.38 -0.84 -47.38
N PRO A 328 10.59 0.02 -48.05
CA PRO A 328 9.37 0.59 -47.50
C PRO A 328 8.11 -0.23 -47.79
N LEU A 329 7.12 -0.14 -46.89
CA LEU A 329 5.72 -0.46 -47.17
C LEU A 329 4.87 0.79 -46.92
N GLU A 330 3.96 1.01 -47.86
CA GLU A 330 3.24 2.25 -48.18
C GLU A 330 2.22 2.67 -47.11
N GLN A 331 2.15 3.98 -46.91
CA GLN A 331 1.01 4.67 -46.31
C GLN A 331 -0.12 4.76 -47.33
N ASP A 332 -1.36 4.52 -46.90
CA ASP A 332 -2.54 5.03 -47.59
C ASP A 332 -3.55 5.63 -46.60
N SER A 333 -4.39 6.51 -47.11
CA SER A 333 -4.77 7.77 -46.47
C SER A 333 -6.30 7.99 -46.38
N SER A 334 -6.77 8.39 -45.18
CA SER A 334 -7.95 9.27 -44.88
C SER A 334 -9.39 8.82 -45.28
N PRO A 335 -10.50 9.55 -44.97
CA PRO A 335 -10.85 10.53 -43.90
C PRO A 335 -12.29 10.32 -43.29
N ASN A 336 -12.63 11.03 -42.20
CA ASN A 336 -13.83 11.87 -42.00
C ASN A 336 -14.42 11.85 -40.57
N GLY A 337 -14.64 13.06 -40.04
CA GLY A 337 -15.51 13.33 -38.90
C GLY A 337 -16.96 13.61 -39.31
N GLY A 338 -17.83 13.67 -38.31
CA GLY A 338 -19.24 14.09 -38.44
C GLY A 338 -19.93 14.12 -37.07
N GLU A 339 -20.49 15.28 -36.73
CA GLU A 339 -21.39 15.55 -35.61
C GLU A 339 -22.66 14.70 -35.65
N LEU A 340 -23.26 14.37 -34.50
CA LEU A 340 -24.69 14.07 -34.36
C LEU A 340 -25.19 14.42 -32.95
N ALA A 341 -26.44 14.90 -32.92
CA ALA A 341 -27.01 15.87 -32.00
C ALA A 341 -27.82 15.28 -30.83
N ASP A 342 -28.18 16.20 -29.92
CA ASP A 342 -29.21 16.14 -28.87
C ASP A 342 -30.43 15.27 -29.21
N GLU A 343 -30.80 14.39 -28.28
CA GLU A 343 -32.18 14.15 -27.85
C GLU A 343 -32.16 13.22 -26.63
N ARG A 344 -32.71 13.65 -25.49
CA ARG A 344 -33.46 12.77 -24.58
C ARG A 344 -34.23 13.55 -23.51
N GLU A 345 -35.54 13.37 -23.58
CA GLU A 345 -36.57 13.85 -22.69
C GLU A 345 -36.59 13.11 -21.34
N ARG A 346 -37.33 13.73 -20.41
CA ARG A 346 -37.59 13.37 -19.01
C ARG A 346 -38.24 12.00 -18.85
N PHE A 347 -37.83 11.23 -17.84
CA PHE A 347 -38.71 10.31 -17.10
C PHE A 347 -38.34 10.25 -15.62
N ALA A 348 -39.38 10.37 -14.78
CA ALA A 348 -39.37 10.11 -13.35
C ALA A 348 -40.15 8.81 -13.11
N VAL A 349 -39.60 7.85 -12.35
CA VAL A 349 -40.31 6.70 -11.77
C VAL A 349 -39.46 6.28 -10.56
N GLY A 350 -39.95 6.23 -9.32
CA GLY A 350 -41.09 5.43 -8.88
C GLY A 350 -40.55 4.05 -8.52
N GLY A 351 -40.33 3.80 -7.23
CA GLY A 351 -39.84 2.51 -6.76
C GLY A 351 -40.81 1.39 -7.10
N THR A 352 -40.34 0.42 -7.86
CA THR A 352 -40.93 -0.92 -7.95
C THR A 352 -39.86 -1.87 -7.45
N GLU A 353 -40.19 -2.64 -6.42
CA GLU A 353 -39.40 -3.80 -6.00
C GLU A 353 -39.25 -4.72 -7.21
N ILE A 354 -37.99 -5.03 -7.49
CA ILE A 354 -37.58 -5.91 -8.56
C ILE A 354 -37.27 -7.27 -7.93
N ASP A 355 -38.08 -8.29 -8.24
CA ASP A 355 -37.81 -9.68 -7.87
C ASP A 355 -36.80 -10.28 -8.86
N LEU A 356 -35.51 -10.24 -8.50
CA LEU A 356 -34.50 -10.99 -9.26
C LEU A 356 -34.75 -12.49 -9.09
N PRO A 357 -34.48 -13.31 -10.12
CA PRO A 357 -34.52 -14.75 -9.99
C PRO A 357 -33.36 -15.23 -9.12
N ASP A 358 -33.65 -16.20 -8.27
CA ASP A 358 -32.65 -16.86 -7.43
C ASP A 358 -31.46 -17.39 -8.25
N GLY A 359 -30.25 -16.99 -7.87
CA GLY A 359 -29.02 -17.68 -8.25
C GLY A 359 -28.52 -17.41 -9.67
N VAL A 360 -28.35 -16.16 -10.08
CA VAL A 360 -27.56 -15.89 -11.29
C VAL A 360 -26.06 -16.25 -10.99
N SER A 361 -25.24 -16.76 -11.92
CA SER A 361 -23.80 -17.09 -11.74
C SER A 361 -22.95 -16.22 -12.65
N ILE A 362 -22.53 -15.06 -12.15
CA ILE A 362 -21.57 -14.26 -12.88
C ILE A 362 -20.19 -14.79 -12.50
N ASP A 363 -19.54 -15.45 -13.45
CA ASP A 363 -18.20 -15.94 -13.23
C ASP A 363 -17.19 -14.77 -13.29
N LEU A 364 -16.66 -14.43 -12.12
CA LEU A 364 -16.01 -13.17 -11.74
C LEU A 364 -14.59 -12.93 -12.27
N ALA A 365 -14.16 -13.67 -13.30
CA ALA A 365 -12.87 -13.40 -13.91
C ALA A 365 -12.95 -12.02 -14.61
N ALA A 366 -12.24 -11.02 -14.06
CA ALA A 366 -12.11 -9.70 -14.63
C ALA A 366 -11.69 -9.84 -16.10
N GLY A 367 -12.55 -9.42 -17.02
CA GLY A 367 -12.25 -9.44 -18.43
C GLY A 367 -11.02 -8.59 -18.75
N PRO A 368 -10.27 -8.91 -19.82
CA PRO A 368 -9.13 -8.13 -20.25
C PRO A 368 -9.60 -6.74 -20.65
N SER A 369 -8.87 -5.73 -20.20
CA SER A 369 -9.05 -4.29 -20.47
C SER A 369 -10.17 -3.57 -19.67
N SER A 370 -9.83 -3.11 -18.47
CA SER A 370 -10.37 -1.85 -17.92
C SER A 370 -9.35 -0.73 -18.16
N LEU A 371 -9.36 -0.16 -19.37
CA LEU A 371 -8.75 1.16 -19.65
C LEU A 371 -9.68 2.30 -19.18
N ALA A 372 -10.72 2.00 -18.41
CA ALA A 372 -11.59 3.02 -17.80
C ALA A 372 -10.88 3.66 -16.61
N VAL A 373 -11.19 4.93 -16.38
CA VAL A 373 -10.51 5.91 -15.52
C VAL A 373 -10.54 5.58 -13.99
N GLY A 374 -10.97 4.38 -13.60
CA GLY A 374 -10.91 3.84 -12.22
C GLY A 374 -10.07 2.56 -12.21
N GLY A 375 -9.28 2.30 -11.16
CA GLY A 375 -8.36 1.17 -11.13
C GLY A 375 -9.05 -0.20 -11.16
N PHE A 376 -8.29 -1.29 -11.16
CA PHE A 376 -8.85 -2.63 -11.15
C PHE A 376 -9.57 -2.89 -9.83
N HIS A 377 -10.74 -3.53 -9.90
CA HIS A 377 -11.48 -3.99 -8.73
C HIS A 377 -12.00 -5.42 -8.90
N VAL A 378 -12.11 -6.14 -7.79
CA VAL A 378 -12.70 -7.49 -7.78
C VAL A 378 -13.38 -7.74 -6.43
N LEU A 379 -14.59 -8.31 -6.47
CA LEU A 379 -15.30 -8.80 -5.30
C LEU A 379 -14.99 -10.28 -5.09
N SER A 380 -14.90 -10.70 -3.83
CA SER A 380 -14.78 -12.12 -3.49
C SER A 380 -16.05 -12.88 -3.84
N LYS A 381 -15.93 -14.20 -3.98
CA LYS A 381 -17.04 -15.08 -4.37
C LYS A 381 -18.15 -15.09 -3.32
N ASP A 382 -17.81 -15.03 -2.04
CA ASP A 382 -18.77 -14.87 -0.94
C ASP A 382 -19.27 -13.42 -0.74
N GLY A 383 -18.78 -12.47 -1.55
CA GLY A 383 -19.11 -11.07 -1.46
C GLY A 383 -18.62 -10.37 -0.19
N SER A 384 -17.82 -11.01 0.67
CA SER A 384 -17.33 -10.46 1.94
C SER A 384 -16.16 -9.49 1.78
N ARG A 385 -15.42 -9.57 0.67
CA ARG A 385 -14.22 -8.76 0.41
C ARG A 385 -14.28 -8.06 -0.93
N LEU A 386 -13.74 -6.85 -0.97
CA LEU A 386 -13.54 -6.06 -2.19
C LEU A 386 -12.08 -5.64 -2.27
N VAL A 387 -11.42 -5.92 -3.38
CA VAL A 387 -10.06 -5.42 -3.66
C VAL A 387 -10.16 -4.29 -4.65
N ILE A 388 -9.46 -3.19 -4.37
CA ILE A 388 -9.36 -2.03 -5.25
C ILE A 388 -7.89 -1.68 -5.46
N THR A 389 -7.53 -1.29 -6.69
CA THR A 389 -6.21 -0.74 -7.00
C THR A 389 -6.29 0.72 -7.42
N ASN A 390 -5.21 1.49 -7.25
CA ASN A 390 -5.17 2.87 -7.74
C ASN A 390 -5.02 2.93 -9.29
N PRO A 391 -5.78 3.78 -10.00
CA PRO A 391 -5.69 3.89 -11.46
C PRO A 391 -4.40 4.57 -11.94
N HIS A 392 -3.81 5.49 -11.17
CA HIS A 392 -2.75 6.39 -11.64
C HIS A 392 -1.48 6.38 -10.78
N GLY A 393 -0.32 6.42 -11.43
CA GLY A 393 1.02 6.49 -10.77
C GLY A 393 2.12 5.84 -11.63
N HIS A 394 3.34 6.39 -11.59
CA HIS A 394 4.52 5.78 -12.21
C HIS A 394 5.07 4.64 -11.31
N GLN A 395 5.37 3.50 -11.94
CA GLN A 395 6.08 2.31 -11.42
C GLN A 395 5.45 1.52 -10.25
N LYS A 396 4.83 2.14 -9.23
CA LYS A 396 4.22 1.46 -8.07
C LYS A 396 2.72 1.67 -7.98
N LYS A 397 1.97 0.61 -7.68
CA LYS A 397 0.51 0.61 -7.47
C LYS A 397 0.17 0.13 -6.06
N MET A 398 -0.97 0.56 -5.54
CA MET A 398 -1.47 0.11 -4.24
C MET A 398 -2.68 -0.80 -4.44
N LEU A 399 -2.69 -1.94 -3.76
CA LEU A 399 -3.88 -2.77 -3.53
C LEU A 399 -4.41 -2.49 -2.14
N VAL A 400 -5.73 -2.37 -2.02
CA VAL A 400 -6.44 -2.24 -0.75
C VAL A 400 -7.58 -3.25 -0.71
N VAL A 401 -7.66 -4.02 0.39
CA VAL A 401 -8.74 -4.98 0.66
C VAL A 401 -9.71 -4.37 1.66
N TYR A 402 -10.99 -4.36 1.30
CA TYR A 402 -12.09 -3.95 2.15
C TYR A 402 -12.90 -5.16 2.61
N ASP A 403 -13.37 -5.10 3.84
CA ASP A 403 -14.54 -5.84 4.28
C ASP A 403 -15.80 -5.13 3.77
N THR A 404 -16.66 -5.83 3.04
CA THR A 404 -17.80 -5.21 2.33
C THR A 404 -19.04 -5.03 3.19
N GLU A 405 -19.04 -5.52 4.43
CA GLU A 405 -20.13 -5.31 5.38
C GLU A 405 -19.87 -4.06 6.23
N THR A 406 -18.64 -3.96 6.73
CA THR A 406 -18.19 -2.86 7.60
C THR A 406 -17.55 -1.72 6.83
N MET A 407 -17.20 -1.94 5.56
CA MET A 407 -16.41 -1.03 4.72
C MET A 407 -15.06 -0.64 5.35
N THR A 408 -14.50 -1.51 6.19
CA THR A 408 -13.20 -1.29 6.82
C THR A 408 -12.06 -1.84 5.96
N VAL A 409 -10.92 -1.16 5.98
CA VAL A 409 -9.71 -1.64 5.30
C VAL A 409 -9.08 -2.77 6.12
N LEU A 410 -9.07 -3.97 5.54
CA LEU A 410 -8.47 -5.17 6.13
C LEU A 410 -6.95 -5.17 5.97
N SER A 411 -6.47 -4.85 4.77
CA SER A 411 -5.05 -4.82 4.45
C SER A 411 -4.76 -3.99 3.21
N GLN A 412 -3.49 -3.65 3.03
CA GLN A 412 -3.00 -3.00 1.82
C GLN A 412 -1.59 -3.46 1.46
N LYS A 413 -1.27 -3.47 0.17
CA LYS A 413 0.05 -3.85 -0.35
C LYS A 413 0.45 -2.94 -1.50
N VAL A 414 1.69 -2.46 -1.48
CA VAL A 414 2.29 -1.79 -2.63
C VAL A 414 2.91 -2.84 -3.54
N ILE A 415 2.59 -2.79 -4.83
CA ILE A 415 3.18 -3.63 -5.87
C ILE A 415 4.00 -2.78 -6.84
N SER A 416 5.08 -3.35 -7.35
CA SER A 416 5.80 -2.84 -8.51
C SER A 416 5.19 -3.44 -9.77
N GLY A 417 4.91 -2.60 -10.78
CA GLY A 417 4.32 -3.02 -12.05
C GLY A 417 2.83 -2.74 -12.21
N ASP A 418 2.33 -2.96 -13.43
CA ASP A 418 0.93 -2.76 -13.79
C ASP A 418 0.16 -4.07 -13.54
N PRO A 419 -0.84 -4.08 -12.63
CA PRO A 419 -1.75 -5.21 -12.51
C PRO A 419 -2.53 -5.36 -13.81
N GLY A 420 -2.57 -6.57 -14.37
CA GLY A 420 -3.30 -6.85 -15.60
C GLY A 420 -4.64 -7.55 -15.38
N SER A 421 -4.74 -8.35 -14.30
CA SER A 421 -5.96 -9.09 -13.92
C SER A 421 -5.87 -9.57 -12.47
N LEU A 422 -7.03 -9.72 -11.82
CA LEU A 422 -7.21 -10.16 -10.43
C LEU A 422 -8.27 -11.27 -10.39
N SER A 423 -8.08 -12.28 -9.54
CA SER A 423 -9.06 -13.35 -9.33
C SER A 423 -8.99 -13.92 -7.92
N PHE A 424 -10.14 -14.10 -7.27
CA PHE A 424 -10.24 -14.81 -6.00
C PHE A 424 -10.33 -16.32 -6.19
N SER A 425 -9.79 -17.08 -5.25
CA SER A 425 -10.12 -18.51 -5.11
C SER A 425 -11.59 -18.69 -4.74
N GLU A 426 -12.15 -19.87 -5.02
CA GLU A 426 -13.57 -20.14 -4.79
C GLU A 426 -13.98 -19.98 -3.31
N ASN A 427 -13.09 -20.36 -2.39
CA ASN A 427 -13.27 -20.17 -0.96
C ASN A 427 -12.94 -18.75 -0.47
N SER A 428 -12.61 -17.82 -1.37
CA SER A 428 -12.24 -16.43 -1.08
C SER A 428 -11.01 -16.24 -0.19
N GLU A 429 -10.24 -17.30 0.11
CA GLU A 429 -9.04 -17.24 0.97
C GLU A 429 -7.79 -16.72 0.25
N PHE A 430 -7.73 -16.87 -1.07
CA PHE A 430 -6.58 -16.48 -1.88
C PHE A 430 -6.98 -15.51 -2.99
N LEU A 431 -6.03 -14.66 -3.35
CA LEU A 431 -6.11 -13.72 -4.46
C LEU A 431 -4.94 -14.01 -5.40
N ALA A 432 -5.22 -14.29 -6.66
CA ALA A 432 -4.22 -14.33 -7.72
C ALA A 432 -4.20 -12.99 -8.45
N ILE A 433 -2.99 -12.47 -8.67
CA ILE A 433 -2.76 -11.22 -9.41
C ILE A 433 -1.73 -11.46 -10.51
N GLY A 434 -2.06 -11.07 -11.73
CA GLY A 434 -1.10 -10.98 -12.84
C GLY A 434 -0.48 -9.59 -12.87
N ILE A 435 0.84 -9.49 -12.76
CA ILE A 435 1.58 -8.24 -12.74
C ILE A 435 2.52 -8.19 -13.92
N SER A 436 2.56 -7.06 -14.62
CA SER A 436 3.43 -6.85 -15.78
C SER A 436 4.27 -5.60 -15.60
N GLU A 437 5.58 -5.75 -15.79
CA GLU A 437 6.55 -4.68 -15.71
C GLU A 437 7.13 -4.40 -17.10
N LEU A 438 7.21 -3.10 -17.43
CA LEU A 438 7.84 -2.67 -18.67
C LEU A 438 9.35 -2.59 -18.45
N THR A 439 10.12 -3.41 -19.16
CA THR A 439 11.58 -3.26 -19.29
C THR A 439 11.91 -2.11 -20.25
N LEU A 440 12.91 -1.30 -19.92
CA LEU A 440 13.29 -0.12 -20.73
C LEU A 440 13.91 -0.54 -22.08
N GLY A 441 13.22 -0.24 -23.20
CA GLY A 441 13.69 -0.49 -24.57
C GLY A 441 12.71 -1.32 -25.41
N ASP A 442 13.15 -1.87 -26.55
CA ASP A 442 12.40 -2.84 -27.38
C ASP A 442 12.34 -4.25 -26.74
N LEU A 443 12.57 -4.37 -25.43
CA LEU A 443 12.61 -5.64 -24.71
C LEU A 443 11.20 -6.09 -24.25
N PRO A 444 10.94 -7.41 -24.18
CA PRO A 444 9.63 -7.96 -23.82
C PRO A 444 9.26 -7.68 -22.35
N TRP A 445 7.96 -7.50 -22.10
CA TRP A 445 7.40 -7.37 -20.74
C TRP A 445 7.85 -8.53 -19.83
N VAL A 446 8.18 -8.21 -18.58
CA VAL A 446 8.39 -9.21 -17.52
C VAL A 446 7.08 -9.35 -16.76
N SER A 447 6.58 -10.57 -16.66
CA SER A 447 5.23 -10.87 -16.20
C SER A 447 5.24 -11.99 -15.20
N ARG A 448 4.76 -11.69 -13.99
CA ARG A 448 4.62 -12.67 -12.91
C ARG A 448 3.18 -12.80 -12.48
N ILE A 449 2.87 -13.94 -11.87
CA ILE A 449 1.58 -14.18 -11.22
C ILE A 449 1.86 -14.47 -9.76
N GLU A 450 1.41 -13.58 -8.88
CA GLU A 450 1.50 -13.74 -7.43
C GLU A 450 0.20 -14.34 -6.90
N LEU A 451 0.35 -15.34 -6.04
CA LEU A 451 -0.71 -15.88 -5.20
C LEU A 451 -0.58 -15.28 -3.81
N LEU A 452 -1.59 -14.52 -3.40
CA LEU A 452 -1.63 -13.81 -2.12
C LEU A 452 -2.71 -14.41 -1.23
N ARG A 453 -2.54 -14.34 0.09
CA ARG A 453 -3.68 -14.48 1.00
C ARG A 453 -4.56 -13.24 0.88
N SER A 454 -5.88 -13.42 0.85
CA SER A 454 -6.77 -12.30 0.58
C SER A 454 -7.12 -11.46 1.81
N ASP A 455 -6.76 -11.89 3.02
CA ASP A 455 -6.98 -11.12 4.26
C ASP A 455 -5.84 -10.13 4.53
N ASP A 456 -4.59 -10.57 4.38
CA ASP A 456 -3.39 -9.78 4.70
C ASP A 456 -2.48 -9.44 3.50
N LEU A 457 -2.83 -9.92 2.30
CA LEU A 457 -2.05 -9.76 1.06
C LEU A 457 -0.61 -10.34 1.13
N SER A 458 -0.33 -11.21 2.10
CA SER A 458 0.96 -11.91 2.18
C SER A 458 1.18 -12.80 0.97
N LEU A 459 2.41 -12.79 0.44
CA LEU A 459 2.78 -13.63 -0.69
C LEU A 459 2.81 -15.09 -0.24
N VAL A 460 1.92 -15.90 -0.80
CA VAL A 460 1.91 -17.35 -0.62
C VAL A 460 2.91 -17.98 -1.58
N ARG A 461 2.90 -17.53 -2.84
CA ARG A 461 3.71 -18.11 -3.91
C ARG A 461 3.75 -17.23 -5.15
N GLU A 462 4.85 -17.31 -5.89
CA GLU A 462 4.93 -16.86 -7.29
C GLU A 462 4.91 -18.09 -8.23
N LEU A 463 4.16 -18.00 -9.33
CA LEU A 463 4.05 -19.10 -10.29
C LEU A 463 5.33 -19.20 -11.15
N SER A 464 5.74 -20.44 -11.47
CA SER A 464 7.00 -20.68 -12.19
C SER A 464 6.88 -20.51 -13.71
N ASN A 465 7.97 -20.02 -14.34
CA ASN A 465 8.14 -19.89 -15.79
C ASN A 465 7.00 -19.11 -16.47
N VAL A 466 6.56 -18.00 -15.87
CA VAL A 466 5.51 -17.11 -16.42
C VAL A 466 6.12 -16.16 -17.45
N ASP A 467 7.28 -15.57 -17.14
CA ASP A 467 8.02 -14.64 -18.01
C ASP A 467 8.39 -15.22 -19.37
N ASP A 468 8.64 -16.54 -19.42
CA ASP A 468 9.03 -17.25 -20.65
C ASP A 468 7.90 -17.35 -21.69
N LEU A 469 6.66 -17.01 -21.32
CA LEU A 469 5.44 -17.29 -22.08
C LEU A 469 4.58 -16.07 -22.34
N LEU A 470 4.47 -15.22 -21.32
CA LEU A 470 3.47 -14.16 -21.32
C LEU A 470 4.21 -12.82 -21.40
N GLY A 471 3.86 -12.00 -22.39
CA GLY A 471 3.98 -10.56 -22.18
C GLY A 471 2.89 -10.09 -21.21
N ARG A 472 2.42 -8.84 -21.33
CA ARG A 472 1.44 -8.27 -20.39
C ARG A 472 0.28 -9.23 -20.06
N VAL A 473 0.14 -9.68 -18.80
CA VAL A 473 -0.90 -10.62 -18.39
C VAL A 473 -2.28 -9.99 -18.56
N ALA A 474 -3.15 -10.56 -19.40
CA ALA A 474 -4.47 -9.99 -19.70
C ALA A 474 -5.59 -10.57 -18.85
N SER A 475 -5.45 -11.83 -18.43
CA SER A 475 -6.49 -12.57 -17.72
C SER A 475 -5.82 -13.58 -16.79
N VAL A 476 -6.31 -13.66 -15.56
CA VAL A 476 -5.95 -14.67 -14.55
C VAL A 476 -7.24 -15.21 -13.96
N THR A 477 -7.36 -16.53 -13.79
CA THR A 477 -8.55 -17.16 -13.20
C THR A 477 -8.21 -18.42 -12.42
N PHE A 478 -8.90 -18.64 -11.30
CA PHE A 478 -8.85 -19.91 -10.57
C PHE A 478 -9.79 -20.95 -11.19
N SER A 479 -9.42 -22.22 -11.07
CA SER A 479 -10.39 -23.30 -11.24
C SER A 479 -11.37 -23.34 -10.06
N PRO A 480 -12.62 -23.79 -10.25
CA PRO A 480 -13.64 -23.85 -9.19
C PRO A 480 -13.22 -24.71 -7.99
N ASP A 481 -12.37 -25.72 -8.21
CA ASP A 481 -11.80 -26.57 -7.16
C ASP A 481 -10.63 -25.91 -6.40
N GLY A 482 -10.21 -24.70 -6.80
CA GLY A 482 -9.08 -23.95 -6.23
C GLY A 482 -7.70 -24.55 -6.50
N ASN A 483 -7.60 -25.65 -7.26
CA ASN A 483 -6.36 -26.39 -7.42
C ASN A 483 -5.49 -25.91 -8.60
N LYS A 484 -6.06 -25.11 -9.51
CA LYS A 484 -5.39 -24.62 -10.73
C LYS A 484 -5.61 -23.13 -10.90
N ILE A 485 -4.64 -22.49 -11.54
CA ILE A 485 -4.74 -21.12 -12.06
C ILE A 485 -4.48 -21.17 -13.55
N ALA A 486 -5.26 -20.46 -14.34
CA ALA A 486 -5.00 -20.22 -15.75
C ALA A 486 -4.69 -18.74 -15.98
N ALA A 487 -3.81 -18.45 -16.93
CA ALA A 487 -3.48 -17.08 -17.32
C ALA A 487 -3.15 -16.95 -18.81
N ALA A 488 -3.40 -15.76 -19.36
CA ALA A 488 -3.25 -15.44 -20.78
C ALA A 488 -2.29 -14.26 -21.03
N ALA A 489 -1.52 -14.35 -22.12
CA ALA A 489 -0.63 -13.31 -22.60
C ALA A 489 -1.44 -12.27 -23.39
N GLY A 490 -1.73 -11.14 -22.76
CA GLY A 490 -2.36 -10.01 -23.41
C GLY A 490 -1.44 -9.31 -24.39
N TYR A 491 -2.04 -8.73 -25.44
CA TYR A 491 -1.45 -7.77 -26.39
C TYR A 491 -0.24 -8.21 -27.24
N THR A 492 0.49 -9.24 -26.82
CA THR A 492 1.85 -9.53 -27.31
C THR A 492 2.06 -10.97 -27.74
N SER A 493 1.25 -11.92 -27.25
CA SER A 493 1.34 -13.33 -27.67
C SER A 493 -0.01 -14.05 -27.59
N ALA A 494 -0.19 -15.08 -28.42
CA ALA A 494 -1.32 -16.00 -28.40
C ALA A 494 -1.19 -17.10 -27.34
N ASP A 495 -0.23 -16.98 -26.44
CA ASP A 495 0.10 -17.96 -25.41
C ASP A 495 -0.84 -17.86 -24.20
N TYR A 496 -1.17 -19.02 -23.63
CA TYR A 496 -1.77 -19.16 -22.32
C TYR A 496 -1.18 -20.34 -21.57
N GLY A 497 -1.28 -20.31 -20.25
CA GLY A 497 -0.77 -21.36 -19.38
C GLY A 497 -1.76 -21.77 -18.31
N VAL A 498 -1.57 -22.97 -17.79
CA VAL A 498 -2.25 -23.48 -16.59
C VAL A 498 -1.22 -23.98 -15.60
N TRP A 499 -1.36 -23.57 -14.35
CA TRP A 499 -0.48 -23.93 -13.23
C TRP A 499 -1.27 -24.62 -12.14
N ARG A 500 -0.59 -25.49 -11.39
CA ARG A 500 -1.12 -26.08 -10.17
C ARG A 500 -0.85 -25.13 -9.01
N VAL A 501 -1.87 -24.88 -8.19
CA VAL A 501 -1.80 -23.97 -7.05
C VAL A 501 -0.88 -24.48 -5.95
N SER A 502 -0.90 -25.79 -5.68
CA SER A 502 -0.17 -26.39 -4.55
C SER A 502 1.36 -26.23 -4.61
N ASP A 503 1.94 -26.29 -5.82
CA ASP A 503 3.40 -26.24 -6.03
C ASP A 503 3.84 -25.14 -7.00
N GLY A 504 2.91 -24.38 -7.60
CA GLY A 504 3.19 -23.34 -8.58
C GLY A 504 3.76 -23.86 -9.90
N LYS A 505 3.72 -25.19 -10.13
CA LYS A 505 4.27 -25.79 -11.34
C LYS A 505 3.28 -25.69 -12.49
N ARG A 506 3.81 -25.35 -13.66
CA ARG A 506 3.06 -25.34 -14.91
C ARG A 506 2.59 -26.76 -15.26
N ILE A 507 1.29 -26.91 -15.50
CA ILE A 507 0.65 -28.14 -15.95
C ILE A 507 0.84 -28.26 -17.46
N PHE A 508 0.44 -27.23 -18.21
CA PHE A 508 0.64 -27.16 -19.66
C PHE A 508 0.59 -25.70 -20.14
N THR A 509 0.93 -25.53 -21.42
CA THR A 509 0.81 -24.28 -22.18
C THR A 509 0.04 -24.55 -23.45
N GLY A 510 -0.76 -23.59 -23.89
CA GLY A 510 -1.45 -23.64 -25.17
C GLY A 510 -1.26 -22.35 -25.94
N LYS A 511 -1.55 -22.42 -27.24
CA LYS A 511 -1.65 -21.24 -28.11
C LYS A 511 -3.05 -21.20 -28.71
N THR A 512 -3.67 -20.03 -28.68
CA THR A 512 -4.86 -19.79 -29.50
C THR A 512 -4.46 -19.61 -30.96
N GLY A 513 -5.39 -19.82 -31.89
CA GLY A 513 -5.13 -19.61 -33.33
C GLY A 513 -4.94 -18.14 -33.73
N GLY A 514 -5.09 -17.21 -32.79
CA GLY A 514 -5.04 -15.77 -33.03
C GLY A 514 -3.68 -15.11 -32.83
N LYS A 515 -3.61 -13.77 -32.93
CA LYS A 515 -2.37 -12.99 -32.68
C LYS A 515 -2.09 -12.75 -31.19
N ARG A 516 -3.12 -12.69 -30.34
CA ARG A 516 -3.01 -12.59 -28.88
C ARG A 516 -4.11 -13.35 -28.17
N THR A 517 -3.89 -13.76 -26.91
CA THR A 517 -4.94 -14.37 -26.07
C THR A 517 -5.44 -13.37 -25.04
N ASP A 518 -6.71 -13.03 -25.15
CA ASP A 518 -7.32 -12.00 -24.33
C ASP A 518 -7.98 -12.62 -23.07
N ILE A 519 -8.63 -13.79 -23.20
CA ILE A 519 -9.43 -14.39 -22.11
C ILE A 519 -9.05 -15.86 -21.90
N VAL A 520 -8.96 -16.28 -20.64
CA VAL A 520 -9.01 -17.69 -20.22
C VAL A 520 -10.09 -17.89 -19.15
N ARG A 521 -10.86 -18.98 -19.23
CA ARG A 521 -11.94 -19.30 -18.29
C ARG A 521 -12.09 -20.81 -18.10
N PHE A 522 -12.20 -21.27 -16.85
CA PHE A 522 -12.53 -22.66 -16.57
C PHE A 522 -14.03 -22.93 -16.74
N SER A 523 -14.40 -24.16 -17.09
CA SER A 523 -15.78 -24.64 -16.93
C SER A 523 -16.15 -24.76 -15.44
N PRO A 524 -17.45 -24.73 -15.08
CA PRO A 524 -17.88 -24.81 -13.67
C PRO A 524 -17.46 -26.09 -12.94
N ASP A 525 -17.26 -27.19 -13.68
CA ASP A 525 -16.73 -28.44 -13.15
C ASP A 525 -15.19 -28.48 -13.07
N GLY A 526 -14.51 -27.44 -13.58
CA GLY A 526 -13.05 -27.33 -13.62
C GLY A 526 -12.34 -28.30 -14.57
N THR A 527 -13.08 -29.04 -15.40
CA THR A 527 -12.50 -30.07 -16.30
C THR A 527 -12.12 -29.53 -17.68
N ARG A 528 -12.61 -28.35 -18.05
CA ARG A 528 -12.33 -27.68 -19.33
C ARG A 528 -11.79 -26.28 -19.08
N LEU A 529 -10.99 -25.82 -20.03
CA LEU A 529 -10.53 -24.44 -20.13
C LEU A 529 -10.87 -23.91 -21.51
N MET A 530 -11.52 -22.76 -21.55
CA MET A 530 -11.72 -21.96 -22.76
C MET A 530 -10.63 -20.89 -22.82
N ALA A 531 -9.97 -20.77 -23.97
CA ALA A 531 -8.99 -19.73 -24.26
C ALA A 531 -9.32 -19.03 -25.58
N ILE A 532 -9.22 -17.71 -25.60
CA ILE A 532 -9.78 -16.88 -26.68
C ILE A 532 -8.77 -15.85 -27.16
N GLY A 533 -8.58 -15.80 -28.48
CA GLY A 533 -7.79 -14.77 -29.14
C GLY A 533 -8.59 -13.85 -30.05
N ASN A 534 -7.99 -12.71 -30.40
CA ASN A 534 -8.66 -11.62 -31.10
C ASN A 534 -8.76 -11.79 -32.63
N GLU A 535 -7.79 -12.41 -33.30
CA GLU A 535 -7.78 -12.51 -34.77
C GLU A 535 -6.88 -13.64 -35.29
N PRO A 536 -7.39 -14.54 -36.16
CA PRO A 536 -8.82 -14.78 -36.40
C PRO A 536 -9.47 -15.34 -35.13
N ASN A 537 -10.75 -15.05 -34.90
CA ASN A 537 -11.55 -15.36 -33.71
C ASN A 537 -11.64 -16.88 -33.40
N ALA A 538 -10.51 -17.53 -33.12
CA ALA A 538 -10.40 -18.94 -32.82
C ALA A 538 -10.51 -19.11 -31.32
N TRP A 539 -11.61 -19.73 -30.87
CA TRP A 539 -11.74 -20.14 -29.48
C TRP A 539 -11.31 -21.59 -29.37
N SER A 540 -10.37 -21.86 -28.48
CA SER A 540 -9.98 -23.23 -28.16
C SER A 540 -10.60 -23.64 -26.83
N VAL A 541 -11.32 -24.75 -26.82
CA VAL A 541 -11.67 -25.45 -25.58
C VAL A 541 -10.75 -26.64 -25.42
N VAL A 542 -10.08 -26.73 -24.29
CA VAL A 542 -9.11 -27.79 -23.97
C VAL A 542 -9.46 -28.47 -22.66
N ASP A 543 -8.96 -29.69 -22.46
CA ASP A 543 -8.98 -30.36 -21.17
C ASP A 543 -8.06 -29.63 -20.18
N ALA A 544 -8.61 -29.20 -19.05
CA ALA A 544 -7.90 -28.41 -18.05
C ALA A 544 -6.75 -29.17 -17.34
N GLY A 545 -6.73 -30.50 -17.41
CA GLY A 545 -5.72 -31.33 -16.74
C GLY A 545 -4.48 -31.59 -17.59
N ASN A 546 -4.58 -31.47 -18.91
CA ASN A 546 -3.48 -31.85 -19.82
C ASN A 546 -3.37 -31.00 -21.11
N GLY A 547 -4.29 -30.07 -21.34
CA GLY A 547 -4.27 -29.18 -22.49
C GLY A 547 -4.67 -29.81 -23.82
N ARG A 548 -5.19 -31.05 -23.83
CA ARG A 548 -5.65 -31.69 -25.07
C ARG A 548 -6.85 -30.93 -25.64
N PRO A 549 -6.85 -30.64 -26.96
CA PRO A 549 -8.01 -30.04 -27.61
C PRO A 549 -9.27 -30.88 -27.41
N VAL A 550 -10.35 -30.21 -27.03
CA VAL A 550 -11.71 -30.78 -26.93
C VAL A 550 -12.52 -30.33 -28.14
N SER A 551 -12.56 -29.03 -28.39
CA SER A 551 -13.20 -28.44 -29.55
C SER A 551 -12.53 -27.12 -29.92
N GLU A 552 -12.71 -26.73 -31.18
CA GLU A 552 -12.36 -25.41 -31.70
C GLU A 552 -13.65 -24.78 -32.19
N ILE A 553 -13.95 -23.56 -31.74
CA ILE A 553 -15.16 -22.84 -32.12
C ILE A 553 -14.76 -21.79 -33.15
N ASP A 554 -15.13 -22.05 -34.40
CA ASP A 554 -14.99 -21.07 -35.48
C ASP A 554 -16.21 -20.15 -35.48
N VAL A 555 -15.99 -18.90 -35.11
CA VAL A 555 -17.05 -17.87 -35.08
C VAL A 555 -17.04 -16.99 -36.32
N THR A 556 -16.18 -17.27 -37.31
CA THR A 556 -16.11 -16.51 -38.56
C THR A 556 -17.39 -16.65 -39.40
N GLU A 557 -18.07 -17.80 -39.32
CA GLU A 557 -19.37 -18.05 -39.98
C GLU A 557 -20.50 -17.14 -39.47
N VAL A 558 -20.32 -16.50 -38.32
CA VAL A 558 -21.32 -15.63 -37.68
C VAL A 558 -21.18 -14.16 -38.14
N GLY A 559 -20.13 -13.82 -38.90
CA GLY A 559 -19.91 -12.49 -39.47
C GLY A 559 -19.42 -11.43 -38.46
N THR A 560 -18.93 -11.86 -37.30
CA THR A 560 -18.64 -10.99 -36.15
C THR A 560 -17.14 -10.69 -36.06
N ARG A 561 -16.75 -9.41 -35.91
CA ARG A 561 -15.32 -9.02 -35.81
C ARG A 561 -14.75 -9.00 -34.39
N ASN A 562 -15.57 -8.90 -33.34
CA ASN A 562 -15.10 -8.92 -31.95
C ASN A 562 -16.19 -9.49 -31.03
N LEU A 563 -16.08 -10.76 -30.64
CA LEU A 563 -16.97 -11.31 -29.61
C LEU A 563 -16.43 -10.94 -28.21
N VAL A 564 -17.29 -10.39 -27.35
CA VAL A 564 -16.93 -9.92 -26.01
C VAL A 564 -17.52 -10.85 -24.95
N ALA A 565 -16.70 -11.24 -23.96
CA ALA A 565 -17.09 -11.91 -22.72
C ALA A 565 -17.94 -13.19 -22.86
N PRO A 566 -17.38 -14.31 -23.36
CA PRO A 566 -18.08 -15.60 -23.33
C PRO A 566 -18.03 -16.28 -21.95
N HIS A 567 -19.09 -17.02 -21.66
CA HIS A 567 -19.30 -17.73 -20.40
C HIS A 567 -19.82 -19.16 -20.65
N PHE A 568 -19.36 -20.12 -19.86
CA PHE A 568 -19.94 -21.46 -19.82
C PHE A 568 -21.33 -21.42 -19.17
N SER A 569 -22.24 -22.29 -19.62
CA SER A 569 -23.42 -22.69 -18.86
C SER A 569 -23.03 -23.31 -17.52
N GLY A 570 -23.92 -23.27 -16.52
CA GLY A 570 -23.73 -23.89 -15.22
C GLY A 570 -23.43 -25.40 -15.32
N ASP A 571 -23.98 -26.07 -16.33
CA ASP A 571 -23.70 -27.47 -16.62
C ASP A 571 -22.43 -27.73 -17.47
N GLY A 572 -21.75 -26.66 -17.92
CA GLY A 572 -20.53 -26.70 -18.72
C GLY A 572 -20.68 -27.24 -20.15
N LYS A 573 -21.90 -27.48 -20.64
CA LYS A 573 -22.14 -28.05 -21.97
C LYS A 573 -22.28 -27.03 -23.08
N THR A 574 -22.63 -25.79 -22.76
CA THR A 574 -22.77 -24.70 -23.73
C THR A 574 -21.95 -23.48 -23.33
N ILE A 575 -21.68 -22.62 -24.32
CA ILE A 575 -21.05 -21.32 -24.14
C ILE A 575 -22.02 -20.26 -24.66
N PHE A 576 -22.19 -19.17 -23.91
CA PHE A 576 -22.94 -18.01 -24.36
C PHE A 576 -22.02 -16.81 -24.54
N ALA A 577 -22.25 -16.02 -25.58
CA ALA A 577 -21.47 -14.83 -25.87
C ALA A 577 -22.25 -13.85 -26.74
N GLN A 578 -21.86 -12.58 -26.70
CA GLN A 578 -22.43 -11.56 -27.57
C GLN A 578 -21.92 -11.71 -29.01
N THR A 579 -22.84 -11.81 -29.97
CA THR A 579 -22.58 -11.77 -31.42
C THR A 579 -22.92 -10.40 -32.00
N GLU A 580 -21.94 -9.72 -32.60
CA GLU A 580 -22.11 -8.44 -33.31
C GLU A 580 -22.37 -8.64 -34.82
N PHE A 581 -23.42 -8.04 -35.39
CA PHE A 581 -23.69 -8.09 -36.83
C PHE A 581 -22.93 -6.99 -37.59
N SER A 582 -22.27 -7.35 -38.69
CA SER A 582 -21.45 -6.42 -39.48
C SER A 582 -22.15 -5.83 -40.72
N THR A 583 -23.45 -6.07 -40.97
CA THR A 583 -24.12 -5.56 -42.16
C THR A 583 -24.78 -4.20 -41.90
N LEU A 584 -24.72 -3.29 -42.87
CA LEU A 584 -25.31 -1.95 -42.79
C LEU A 584 -26.84 -1.93 -42.59
N ALA A 585 -27.50 -3.09 -42.63
CA ALA A 585 -28.97 -3.24 -42.53
C ALA A 585 -29.47 -3.69 -41.16
N GLU A 586 -28.61 -4.29 -40.31
CA GLU A 586 -29.00 -4.78 -38.97
C GLU A 586 -27.94 -4.35 -37.94
N GLN A 587 -28.28 -3.38 -37.08
CA GLN A 587 -27.39 -2.86 -36.03
C GLN A 587 -27.57 -3.55 -34.66
N ASN A 588 -28.37 -4.61 -34.58
CA ASN A 588 -28.65 -5.27 -33.30
C ASN A 588 -27.58 -6.32 -33.00
N SER A 589 -27.11 -6.38 -31.76
CA SER A 589 -26.34 -7.53 -31.27
C SER A 589 -27.29 -8.60 -30.72
N LEU A 590 -26.88 -9.86 -30.80
CA LEU A 590 -27.62 -11.00 -30.21
C LEU A 590 -26.72 -11.74 -29.22
N VAL A 591 -27.31 -12.59 -28.38
CA VAL A 591 -26.57 -13.59 -27.62
C VAL A 591 -26.58 -14.88 -28.42
N GLY A 592 -25.39 -15.38 -28.76
CA GLY A 592 -25.20 -16.70 -29.34
C GLY A 592 -25.03 -17.77 -28.26
N GLU A 593 -25.48 -18.98 -28.56
CA GLU A 593 -25.29 -20.18 -27.72
C GLU A 593 -24.58 -21.25 -28.56
N TRP A 594 -23.43 -21.73 -28.10
CA TRP A 594 -22.63 -22.75 -28.78
C TRP A 594 -22.52 -24.01 -27.93
N ASN A 595 -22.48 -25.17 -28.59
CA ASN A 595 -22.20 -26.43 -27.91
C ASN A 595 -20.69 -26.60 -27.68
N VAL A 596 -20.30 -26.95 -26.46
CA VAL A 596 -18.88 -27.08 -26.07
C VAL A 596 -18.20 -28.27 -26.73
N SER A 597 -18.93 -29.36 -27.02
CA SER A 597 -18.34 -30.62 -27.50
C SER A 597 -18.01 -30.63 -28.99
N ASP A 598 -18.79 -29.92 -29.81
CA ASP A 598 -18.62 -29.90 -31.28
C ASP A 598 -18.43 -28.48 -31.85
N GLY A 599 -18.49 -27.45 -31.00
CA GLY A 599 -18.32 -26.05 -31.37
C GLY A 599 -19.47 -25.45 -32.20
N ARG A 600 -20.57 -26.19 -32.38
CA ARG A 600 -21.68 -25.75 -33.23
C ARG A 600 -22.52 -24.67 -32.56
N LEU A 601 -22.83 -23.60 -33.29
CA LEU A 601 -23.84 -22.62 -32.88
C LEU A 601 -25.22 -23.30 -32.82
N LEU A 602 -25.83 -23.32 -31.63
CA LEU A 602 -27.14 -23.90 -31.38
C LEU A 602 -28.28 -22.93 -31.74
N ARG A 603 -28.19 -21.68 -31.27
CA ARG A 603 -29.19 -20.64 -31.54
C ARG A 603 -28.67 -19.24 -31.23
N ARG A 604 -29.47 -18.23 -31.59
CA ARG A 604 -29.28 -16.82 -31.22
C ARG A 604 -30.57 -16.28 -30.62
N PHE A 605 -30.47 -15.47 -29.58
CA PHE A 605 -31.62 -14.88 -28.89
C PHE A 605 -31.27 -13.52 -28.29
N GLY A 606 -32.28 -12.82 -27.76
CA GLY A 606 -32.16 -11.44 -27.29
C GLY A 606 -32.29 -10.41 -28.41
N ASN A 607 -32.35 -9.13 -28.07
CA ASN A 607 -32.27 -8.03 -29.03
C ASN A 607 -31.52 -6.88 -28.35
N LEU A 608 -30.19 -6.94 -28.43
CA LEU A 608 -29.29 -5.94 -27.87
C LEU A 608 -29.27 -4.77 -28.84
N LYS A 609 -29.99 -3.69 -28.47
CA LYS A 609 -30.27 -2.56 -29.37
C LYS A 609 -29.08 -1.63 -29.52
N ASP A 610 -28.09 -1.74 -28.64
CA ASP A 610 -26.90 -0.90 -28.63
C ASP A 610 -25.64 -1.73 -28.90
N ARG A 611 -24.68 -1.16 -29.62
CA ARG A 611 -23.34 -1.75 -29.81
C ARG A 611 -22.54 -1.75 -28.52
N GLU A 612 -22.88 -0.88 -27.57
CA GLU A 612 -22.25 -0.81 -26.26
C GLU A 612 -22.81 -1.82 -25.25
N ASP A 613 -23.87 -2.57 -25.61
CA ASP A 613 -24.38 -3.65 -24.77
C ASP A 613 -23.27 -4.72 -24.57
N ARG A 614 -23.09 -5.24 -23.35
CA ARG A 614 -22.09 -6.27 -23.02
C ARG A 614 -22.68 -7.36 -22.15
N VAL A 615 -22.49 -8.62 -22.54
CA VAL A 615 -22.86 -9.77 -21.69
C VAL A 615 -21.93 -9.80 -20.47
N LEU A 616 -22.52 -9.85 -19.29
CA LEU A 616 -21.81 -9.86 -18.00
C LEU A 616 -21.69 -11.27 -17.42
N GLY A 617 -22.70 -12.12 -17.65
CA GLY A 617 -22.72 -13.50 -17.14
C GLY A 617 -24.09 -14.18 -17.32
N ILE A 618 -24.20 -15.43 -16.88
CA ILE A 618 -25.36 -16.31 -17.04
C ILE A 618 -25.86 -16.75 -15.66
N SER A 619 -27.11 -17.18 -15.52
CA SER A 619 -27.59 -17.69 -14.25
C SER A 619 -27.12 -19.12 -13.91
N GLN A 620 -26.96 -19.48 -12.63
CA GLN A 620 -26.56 -20.86 -12.24
C GLN A 620 -27.57 -21.90 -12.74
N ASP A 621 -28.84 -21.50 -12.81
CA ASP A 621 -29.92 -22.34 -13.33
C ASP A 621 -30.05 -22.30 -14.86
N ASP A 622 -29.15 -21.62 -15.57
CA ASP A 622 -29.11 -21.45 -17.02
C ASP A 622 -30.40 -20.89 -17.63
N LYS A 623 -31.18 -20.13 -16.86
CA LYS A 623 -32.41 -19.48 -17.32
C LYS A 623 -32.26 -18.03 -17.74
N GLN A 624 -31.20 -17.33 -17.35
CA GLN A 624 -31.03 -15.90 -17.63
C GLN A 624 -29.60 -15.48 -17.97
N VAL A 625 -29.48 -14.37 -18.70
CA VAL A 625 -28.21 -13.69 -19.02
C VAL A 625 -28.28 -12.25 -18.54
N ALA A 626 -27.27 -11.80 -17.79
CA ALA A 626 -27.10 -10.42 -17.38
C ALA A 626 -26.34 -9.64 -18.46
N VAL A 627 -26.82 -8.45 -18.81
CA VAL A 627 -26.26 -7.59 -19.86
C VAL A 627 -26.15 -6.16 -19.35
N LEU A 628 -24.96 -5.58 -19.41
CA LEU A 628 -24.78 -4.14 -19.26
C LEU A 628 -25.21 -3.49 -20.57
N SER A 629 -26.23 -2.65 -20.53
CA SER A 629 -26.75 -1.97 -21.71
C SER A 629 -26.00 -0.65 -21.97
N GLY A 630 -25.99 -0.15 -23.21
CA GLY A 630 -25.37 1.14 -23.58
C GLY A 630 -25.96 2.36 -22.86
N ASP A 631 -27.21 2.25 -22.37
CA ASP A 631 -27.80 3.22 -21.45
C ASP A 631 -27.29 3.11 -20.00
N ARG A 632 -26.30 2.24 -19.78
CA ARG A 632 -25.62 1.92 -18.52
C ARG A 632 -26.48 1.26 -17.45
N ASN A 633 -27.60 0.66 -17.82
CA ASN A 633 -28.39 -0.17 -16.92
C ASN A 633 -27.99 -1.65 -17.05
N ILE A 634 -28.21 -2.46 -16.01
CA ILE A 634 -28.03 -3.91 -16.11
C ILE A 634 -29.39 -4.55 -16.39
N ARG A 635 -29.51 -5.24 -17.53
CA ARG A 635 -30.72 -5.95 -17.93
C ARG A 635 -30.52 -7.45 -17.78
N PHE A 636 -31.55 -8.15 -17.33
CA PHE A 636 -31.58 -9.60 -17.25
C PHE A 636 -32.50 -10.13 -18.35
N LEU A 637 -31.98 -10.99 -19.22
CA LEU A 637 -32.70 -11.59 -20.33
C LEU A 637 -32.98 -13.05 -20.04
N ARG A 638 -34.20 -13.52 -20.30
CA ARG A 638 -34.52 -14.95 -20.25
C ARG A 638 -33.88 -15.68 -21.42
N ILE A 639 -33.22 -16.80 -21.13
CA ILE A 639 -32.57 -17.65 -22.13
C ILE A 639 -33.61 -18.34 -23.02
N GLU A 640 -34.82 -18.62 -22.53
CA GLU A 640 -35.87 -19.32 -23.31
C GLU A 640 -36.30 -18.52 -24.56
N ASP A 641 -36.59 -17.24 -24.41
CA ASP A 641 -37.20 -16.39 -25.44
C ASP A 641 -36.45 -15.08 -25.73
N GLY A 642 -35.40 -14.75 -24.95
CA GLY A 642 -34.63 -13.51 -25.06
C GLY A 642 -35.35 -12.26 -24.54
N SER A 643 -36.50 -12.41 -23.86
CA SER A 643 -37.23 -11.30 -23.26
C SER A 643 -36.48 -10.74 -22.05
N VAL A 644 -36.54 -9.42 -21.86
CA VAL A 644 -36.03 -8.79 -20.63
C VAL A 644 -36.95 -9.21 -19.49
N SER A 645 -36.45 -10.06 -18.59
CA SER A 645 -37.14 -10.38 -17.34
C SER A 645 -37.08 -9.20 -16.37
N ASP A 646 -35.97 -8.45 -16.41
CA ASP A 646 -35.68 -7.47 -15.37
C ASP A 646 -34.67 -6.39 -15.78
N THR A 647 -34.66 -5.25 -15.08
CA THR A 647 -33.72 -4.14 -15.32
C THR A 647 -33.34 -3.41 -14.04
N LEU A 648 -32.08 -3.50 -13.66
CA LEU A 648 -31.46 -2.68 -12.63
C LEU A 648 -31.07 -1.32 -13.23
N LEU A 649 -31.73 -0.26 -12.73
CA LEU A 649 -31.45 1.11 -13.13
C LEU A 649 -30.25 1.65 -12.35
N LEU A 650 -29.23 2.12 -13.05
CA LEU A 650 -28.02 2.69 -12.47
C LEU A 650 -28.01 4.21 -12.68
N GLU A 651 -27.94 4.98 -11.58
CA GLU A 651 -27.97 6.44 -11.62
C GLU A 651 -26.60 7.04 -12.02
N GLY A 652 -26.45 7.41 -13.30
CA GLY A 652 -25.42 8.34 -13.75
C GLY A 652 -24.28 7.75 -14.57
N ALA A 653 -23.21 8.55 -14.75
CA ALA A 653 -22.14 8.28 -15.69
C ALA A 653 -21.08 7.29 -15.21
N GLU A 654 -21.48 6.02 -15.16
CA GLU A 654 -20.64 4.87 -14.84
C GLU A 654 -19.89 4.40 -16.10
N THR A 655 -18.59 4.13 -16.01
CA THR A 655 -17.73 4.00 -17.21
C THR A 655 -16.90 2.72 -17.25
N GLY A 656 -16.96 1.85 -16.23
CA GLY A 656 -16.19 0.60 -16.21
C GLY A 656 -17.04 -0.65 -15.99
N ASN A 657 -16.40 -1.81 -16.17
CA ASN A 657 -17.06 -3.10 -16.08
C ASN A 657 -17.49 -3.39 -14.62
N PRO A 658 -18.73 -3.85 -14.37
CA PRO A 658 -19.18 -4.24 -13.05
C PRO A 658 -18.45 -5.51 -12.58
N GLY A 659 -18.03 -5.54 -11.31
CA GLY A 659 -17.54 -6.74 -10.63
C GLY A 659 -18.62 -7.23 -9.67
N PHE A 660 -18.97 -8.51 -9.71
CA PHE A 660 -20.05 -9.04 -8.88
C PHE A 660 -19.52 -9.90 -7.73
N SER A 661 -20.37 -10.16 -6.75
CA SER A 661 -20.19 -11.28 -5.79
C SER A 661 -20.66 -12.58 -6.43
N GLY A 662 -20.15 -13.74 -5.99
CA GLY A 662 -20.51 -15.04 -6.58
C GLY A 662 -21.96 -15.45 -6.30
N ASP A 663 -22.55 -14.92 -5.22
CA ASP A 663 -23.96 -15.07 -4.86
C ASP A 663 -24.87 -14.00 -5.49
N LEU A 664 -24.28 -13.02 -6.17
CA LEU A 664 -24.95 -11.86 -6.79
C LEU A 664 -25.84 -11.05 -5.87
N ARG A 665 -25.46 -10.96 -4.59
CA ARG A 665 -26.10 -10.02 -3.67
C ARG A 665 -25.46 -8.64 -3.74
N LYS A 666 -24.25 -8.54 -4.29
CA LYS A 666 -23.47 -7.30 -4.38
C LYS A 666 -22.86 -7.11 -5.77
N VAL A 667 -22.81 -5.86 -6.22
CA VAL A 667 -22.09 -5.44 -7.43
C VAL A 667 -21.26 -4.19 -7.15
N ALA A 668 -20.02 -4.19 -7.63
CA ALA A 668 -19.05 -3.12 -7.57
C ALA A 668 -18.91 -2.48 -8.95
N ILE A 669 -19.20 -1.19 -9.08
CA ILE A 669 -19.20 -0.47 -10.36
C ILE A 669 -18.29 0.74 -10.26
N SER A 670 -17.28 0.78 -11.13
CA SER A 670 -16.35 1.89 -11.23
C SER A 670 -16.95 3.04 -12.05
N TYR A 671 -16.73 4.25 -11.60
CA TYR A 671 -17.00 5.49 -12.32
C TYR A 671 -15.70 6.32 -12.38
N PRO A 672 -15.62 7.44 -13.14
CA PRO A 672 -14.36 8.16 -13.38
C PRO A 672 -13.57 8.65 -12.15
N TYR A 673 -14.12 8.45 -10.96
CA TYR A 673 -13.77 9.14 -9.73
C TYR A 673 -13.74 8.22 -8.50
N GLY A 674 -14.18 6.96 -8.63
CA GLY A 674 -14.33 6.03 -7.52
C GLY A 674 -15.07 4.76 -7.93
N LEU A 675 -15.61 4.06 -6.94
CA LEU A 675 -16.34 2.82 -7.09
C LEU A 675 -17.56 2.79 -6.17
N ARG A 676 -18.72 2.43 -6.72
CA ARG A 676 -19.93 2.16 -5.94
C ARG A 676 -20.09 0.68 -5.70
N LEU A 677 -20.37 0.31 -4.46
CA LEU A 677 -20.82 -1.02 -4.08
C LEU A 677 -22.33 -0.95 -3.87
N LEU A 678 -23.09 -1.77 -4.59
CA LEU A 678 -24.55 -1.81 -4.57
C LEU A 678 -25.03 -3.19 -4.11
N GLU A 679 -26.15 -3.21 -3.41
CA GLU A 679 -26.91 -4.40 -3.08
C GLU A 679 -27.86 -4.74 -4.24
N LEU A 680 -27.95 -6.02 -4.54
CA LEU A 680 -28.88 -6.58 -5.52
C LEU A 680 -29.97 -7.38 -4.78
N PRO A 681 -31.24 -7.33 -5.22
CA PRO A 681 -31.77 -6.59 -6.38
C PRO A 681 -31.90 -5.09 -6.23
N SER A 682 -31.89 -4.62 -4.98
CA SER A 682 -32.51 -3.33 -4.63
C SER A 682 -31.88 -2.13 -5.33
N GLY A 683 -30.65 -2.29 -5.87
CA GLY A 683 -29.85 -1.18 -6.38
C GLY A 683 -29.42 -0.23 -5.27
N ARG A 684 -29.61 -0.63 -4.00
CA ARG A 684 -29.28 0.20 -2.85
C ARG A 684 -27.77 0.34 -2.79
N VAL A 685 -27.28 1.58 -2.79
CA VAL A 685 -25.86 1.86 -2.56
C VAL A 685 -25.48 1.41 -1.15
N ILE A 686 -24.62 0.38 -1.06
CA ILE A 686 -23.96 -0.08 0.16
C ILE A 686 -22.84 0.90 0.53
N ALA A 687 -22.02 1.26 -0.45
CA ALA A 687 -20.90 2.17 -0.26
C ALA A 687 -20.59 2.97 -1.54
N ASP A 688 -20.12 4.20 -1.35
CA ASP A 688 -19.53 5.04 -2.40
C ASP A 688 -18.07 5.30 -2.02
N ILE A 689 -17.14 4.61 -2.68
CA ILE A 689 -15.72 4.55 -2.33
C ILE A 689 -14.95 5.45 -3.29
N PRO A 690 -14.36 6.55 -2.82
CA PRO A 690 -13.58 7.43 -3.68
C PRO A 690 -12.32 6.72 -4.18
N SER A 691 -11.79 7.17 -5.32
CA SER A 691 -10.51 6.66 -5.83
C SER A 691 -9.38 6.94 -4.84
N LEU A 692 -8.37 6.06 -4.78
CA LEU A 692 -7.18 6.30 -3.97
C LEU A 692 -6.43 7.54 -4.47
N ALA A 693 -5.96 8.37 -3.54
CA ALA A 693 -5.14 9.53 -3.89
C ALA A 693 -3.82 9.09 -4.55
N SER A 694 -3.25 9.97 -5.35
CA SER A 694 -1.94 9.76 -5.96
C SER A 694 -0.81 9.96 -4.93
N ASN A 695 -0.91 11.00 -4.10
CA ASN A 695 0.10 11.36 -3.11
C ASN A 695 -0.46 12.13 -1.92
N VAL A 696 0.10 11.86 -0.73
CA VAL A 696 0.07 12.76 0.43
C VAL A 696 1.19 13.79 0.29
N SER A 697 0.86 15.07 0.14
CA SER A 697 1.83 16.15 -0.08
C SER A 697 2.47 16.63 1.22
N THR A 698 1.69 16.70 2.29
CA THR A 698 2.09 17.29 3.57
C THR A 698 1.28 16.72 4.73
N VAL A 699 1.90 16.63 5.91
CA VAL A 699 1.29 16.18 7.16
C VAL A 699 1.61 17.17 8.28
N ALA A 700 0.68 17.37 9.22
CA ALA A 700 0.90 18.26 10.38
C ALA A 700 0.11 17.82 11.63
N PHE A 701 0.81 17.59 12.74
CA PHE A 701 0.21 17.31 14.05
C PHE A 701 -0.40 18.57 14.64
N SER A 702 -1.56 18.41 15.29
CA SER A 702 -2.12 19.48 16.11
C SER A 702 -1.25 19.73 17.35
N PRO A 703 -1.31 20.95 17.94
CA PRO A 703 -0.50 21.31 19.11
C PRO A 703 -0.80 20.48 20.36
N ASP A 704 -1.98 19.90 20.45
CA ASP A 704 -2.36 18.96 21.52
C ASP A 704 -1.88 17.51 21.26
N GLY A 705 -1.28 17.25 20.09
CA GLY A 705 -0.79 15.95 19.66
C GLY A 705 -1.88 14.92 19.34
N ARG A 706 -3.16 15.30 19.32
CA ARG A 706 -4.28 14.36 19.15
C ARG A 706 -4.77 14.22 17.72
N ARG A 707 -4.57 15.23 16.89
CA ARG A 707 -5.06 15.29 15.51
C ARG A 707 -3.88 15.35 14.54
N LEU A 708 -4.11 14.83 13.33
CA LEU A 708 -3.17 14.86 12.22
C LEU A 708 -3.90 15.39 11.00
N ALA A 709 -3.42 16.51 10.45
CA ALA A 709 -3.84 17.01 9.15
C ALA A 709 -3.05 16.29 8.05
N MET A 710 -3.72 15.87 6.98
CA MET A 710 -3.08 15.22 5.82
C MET A 710 -3.55 15.91 4.54
N GLY A 711 -2.60 16.39 3.75
CA GLY A 711 -2.82 17.14 2.51
C GLY A 711 -2.48 16.32 1.26
N LEU A 712 -3.09 16.68 0.14
CA LEU A 712 -2.96 16.02 -1.15
C LEU A 712 -2.34 16.93 -2.22
N ASP A 713 -1.56 16.34 -3.13
CA ASP A 713 -0.97 17.05 -4.27
C ASP A 713 -2.00 17.45 -5.34
N SER A 714 -3.16 16.81 -5.36
CA SER A 714 -4.24 17.09 -6.31
C SER A 714 -5.59 16.82 -5.67
N ALA A 715 -6.46 17.81 -5.74
CA ALA A 715 -7.83 17.75 -5.29
C ALA A 715 -8.72 17.07 -6.32
N TYR A 716 -9.74 16.39 -5.81
CA TYR A 716 -10.78 15.73 -6.57
C TYR A 716 -11.69 16.76 -7.25
N GLN A 717 -11.98 16.64 -8.55
CA GLN A 717 -12.96 17.51 -9.24
C GLN A 717 -14.16 16.68 -9.70
N LYS A 718 -15.34 16.94 -9.10
CA LYS A 718 -16.60 16.32 -9.48
C LYS A 718 -17.38 17.25 -10.40
N ARG A 719 -17.92 16.73 -11.50
CA ARG A 719 -18.86 17.47 -12.33
C ARG A 719 -20.25 17.47 -11.67
N VAL A 720 -20.81 18.65 -11.42
CA VAL A 720 -22.17 18.84 -10.88
C VAL A 720 -23.01 19.69 -11.84
N PRO A 721 -24.35 19.53 -11.88
CA PRO A 721 -25.20 20.38 -12.70
C PRO A 721 -25.02 21.86 -12.34
N ALA A 722 -24.93 22.72 -13.35
CA ALA A 722 -24.86 24.16 -13.12
C ALA A 722 -26.22 24.71 -12.64
N PRO A 723 -26.25 25.86 -11.94
CA PRO A 723 -27.48 26.62 -11.73
C PRO A 723 -28.16 26.91 -13.08
N ALA A 724 -29.49 26.95 -13.10
CA ALA A 724 -30.32 27.00 -14.31
C ALA A 724 -30.10 28.22 -15.24
N ASP A 725 -29.20 29.12 -14.86
CA ASP A 725 -29.08 30.47 -15.40
C ASP A 725 -27.78 30.67 -16.23
N GLY A 726 -26.94 29.62 -16.36
CA GLY A 726 -25.66 29.65 -17.08
C GLY A 726 -25.68 28.87 -18.41
N GLU A 727 -24.81 29.25 -19.36
CA GLU A 727 -24.70 28.55 -20.66
C GLU A 727 -24.06 27.15 -20.54
N ASP A 728 -23.30 26.89 -19.47
CA ASP A 728 -22.74 25.56 -19.20
C ASP A 728 -23.73 24.69 -18.43
N LYS A 729 -24.09 23.51 -18.98
CA LYS A 729 -25.00 22.54 -18.32
C LYS A 729 -24.43 21.91 -17.04
N PHE A 730 -23.11 22.00 -16.84
CA PHE A 730 -22.40 21.42 -15.69
C PHE A 730 -21.27 22.34 -15.24
N GLN A 731 -21.08 22.47 -13.92
CA GLN A 731 -19.92 23.09 -13.31
C GLN A 731 -18.98 22.02 -12.71
N LEU A 732 -17.68 22.30 -12.71
CA LEU A 732 -16.71 21.52 -11.95
C LEU A 732 -16.74 22.02 -10.50
N GLN A 733 -17.18 21.16 -9.59
CA GLN A 733 -17.03 21.40 -8.16
C GLN A 733 -15.74 20.71 -7.72
N ALA A 734 -14.75 21.50 -7.30
CA ALA A 734 -13.52 20.97 -6.72
C ALA A 734 -13.77 20.60 -5.25
N TYR A 735 -13.29 19.43 -4.85
CA TYR A 735 -13.43 18.81 -3.54
C TYR A 735 -12.04 18.58 -2.95
N ARG A 736 -11.91 18.92 -1.66
CA ARG A 736 -10.95 18.43 -0.65
C ARG A 736 -9.52 18.20 -1.14
N ALA A 737 -8.65 19.16 -0.82
CA ALA A 737 -7.21 18.99 -0.94
C ALA A 737 -6.54 18.49 0.35
N PHE A 738 -7.28 18.35 1.46
CA PHE A 738 -6.77 17.88 2.75
C PHE A 738 -7.92 17.41 3.65
N GLY A 739 -7.59 16.75 4.75
CA GLY A 739 -8.51 16.47 5.87
C GLY A 739 -7.78 16.47 7.21
N VAL A 740 -8.51 16.27 8.30
CA VAL A 740 -7.95 16.14 9.66
C VAL A 740 -8.54 14.95 10.38
N TRP A 741 -7.70 14.14 11.01
CA TRP A 741 -8.10 12.92 11.71
C TRP A 741 -7.56 12.90 13.13
N ASN A 742 -8.32 12.29 14.03
CA ASN A 742 -7.73 11.73 15.23
C ASN A 742 -6.89 10.52 14.82
N TRP A 743 -5.57 10.67 14.79
CA TRP A 743 -4.68 9.65 14.24
C TRP A 743 -4.62 8.37 15.09
N ALA A 744 -5.04 8.45 16.36
CA ALA A 744 -5.06 7.30 17.26
C ALA A 744 -6.35 6.46 17.14
N SER A 745 -7.51 7.09 16.90
CA SER A 745 -8.77 6.37 16.65
C SER A 745 -9.05 6.10 15.18
N GLY A 746 -8.39 6.85 14.29
CA GLY A 746 -8.64 6.83 12.85
C GLY A 746 -9.88 7.65 12.43
N GLU A 747 -10.55 8.30 13.37
CA GLU A 747 -11.78 9.03 13.09
C GLU A 747 -11.51 10.39 12.45
N PRO A 748 -12.32 10.80 11.46
CA PRO A 748 -12.25 12.16 10.94
C PRO A 748 -12.61 13.15 12.05
N ALA A 749 -11.71 14.08 12.34
CA ALA A 749 -11.93 15.18 13.27
C ALA A 749 -12.53 16.40 12.55
N PHE A 750 -12.13 16.62 11.29
CA PHE A 750 -12.66 17.65 10.42
C PHE A 750 -12.58 17.17 8.98
N VAL A 751 -13.68 17.39 8.24
CA VAL A 751 -13.77 17.11 6.81
C VAL A 751 -14.41 18.31 6.14
N ASP A 752 -13.73 18.91 5.17
CA ASP A 752 -14.25 20.03 4.39
C ASP A 752 -15.49 19.59 3.59
N ASN A 753 -16.62 20.28 3.77
CA ASN A 753 -17.91 19.92 3.17
C ASN A 753 -18.04 20.35 1.70
N GLY A 754 -17.00 20.93 1.08
CA GLY A 754 -16.92 21.08 -0.38
C GLY A 754 -17.91 22.06 -1.02
N GLU A 755 -18.72 22.77 -0.23
CA GLU A 755 -19.68 23.75 -0.78
C GLU A 755 -19.06 25.14 -1.00
N GLN A 756 -17.90 25.47 -0.40
CA GLN A 756 -17.33 26.82 -0.48
C GLN A 756 -15.80 26.94 -0.65
N ASN A 757 -15.03 25.83 -0.58
CA ASN A 757 -13.57 25.89 -0.56
C ASN A 757 -12.89 24.99 -1.59
N THR A 758 -12.53 25.59 -2.72
CA THR A 758 -11.84 24.92 -3.82
C THR A 758 -10.32 25.08 -3.70
N PHE A 759 -9.66 24.21 -2.94
CA PHE A 759 -8.21 24.04 -3.05
C PHE A 759 -7.92 23.01 -4.14
N GLU A 760 -7.03 23.31 -5.10
CA GLU A 760 -6.57 22.33 -6.09
C GLU A 760 -5.54 21.35 -5.54
N SER A 761 -4.86 21.73 -4.45
CA SER A 761 -3.88 20.93 -3.73
C SER A 761 -3.61 21.57 -2.36
N ALA A 762 -2.99 20.84 -1.44
CA ALA A 762 -2.49 21.37 -0.18
C ALA A 762 -0.97 21.19 -0.15
N GLY A 763 -0.22 22.22 -0.53
CA GLY A 763 1.25 22.17 -0.58
C GLY A 763 1.92 22.32 0.79
N ALA A 764 1.32 23.15 1.68
CA ALA A 764 1.81 23.37 3.02
C ALA A 764 0.64 23.53 4.00
N MET A 765 0.81 23.03 5.23
CA MET A 765 -0.17 23.12 6.30
C MET A 765 0.53 23.37 7.62
N ASN A 766 -0.07 24.18 8.50
CA ASN A 766 0.46 24.40 9.83
C ASN A 766 -0.65 24.79 10.81
N TRP A 767 -0.53 24.35 12.05
CA TRP A 767 -1.49 24.61 13.11
C TRP A 767 -1.15 25.87 13.89
N HIS A 768 -2.19 26.60 14.30
CA HIS A 768 -1.99 27.69 15.24
C HIS A 768 -1.61 27.11 16.62
N PRO A 769 -0.58 27.63 17.32
CA PRO A 769 -0.06 27.01 18.55
C PRO A 769 -1.08 26.88 19.69
N THR A 770 -2.07 27.78 19.77
CA THR A 770 -3.03 27.83 20.90
C THR A 770 -4.51 27.89 20.50
N LYS A 771 -4.82 28.01 19.21
CA LYS A 771 -6.18 28.16 18.69
C LYS A 771 -6.47 26.92 17.85
N PRO A 772 -7.74 26.48 17.70
CA PRO A 772 -8.10 25.33 16.88
C PRO A 772 -8.05 25.67 15.38
N TRP A 773 -7.06 26.44 14.95
CA TRP A 773 -6.92 26.95 13.59
C TRP A 773 -5.89 26.14 12.82
N LEU A 774 -6.23 25.79 11.58
CA LEU A 774 -5.34 25.17 10.62
C LEU A 774 -5.19 26.10 9.41
N ALA A 775 -3.96 26.55 9.16
CA ALA A 775 -3.65 27.28 7.93
C ALA A 775 -3.27 26.27 6.85
N VAL A 776 -3.81 26.46 5.64
CA VAL A 776 -3.54 25.61 4.47
C VAL A 776 -3.21 26.49 3.29
N ALA A 777 -2.13 26.14 2.58
CA ALA A 777 -1.74 26.77 1.33
C ALA A 777 -1.73 25.76 0.18
N GLY A 778 -2.24 26.17 -0.98
CA GLY A 778 -2.40 25.31 -2.15
C GLY A 778 -1.91 25.93 -3.46
N LYS A 779 -2.08 25.19 -4.56
CA LYS A 779 -1.87 25.69 -5.92
C LYS A 779 -2.92 26.75 -6.29
N GLY A 780 -2.51 27.75 -7.07
CA GLY A 780 -3.38 28.85 -7.52
C GLY A 780 -3.59 29.96 -6.47
N ASP A 781 -2.55 30.28 -5.71
CA ASP A 781 -2.48 31.47 -4.84
C ASP A 781 -3.52 31.54 -3.72
N ASN A 782 -3.96 30.37 -3.22
CA ASN A 782 -4.94 30.28 -2.15
C ASN A 782 -4.26 29.91 -0.83
N ILE A 783 -4.43 30.76 0.18
CA ILE A 783 -4.14 30.46 1.59
C ILE A 783 -5.43 30.69 2.39
N ALA A 784 -5.81 29.74 3.22
CA ALA A 784 -6.97 29.90 4.11
C ALA A 784 -6.67 29.40 5.52
N ILE A 785 -7.40 29.93 6.49
CA ILE A 785 -7.40 29.52 7.88
C ILE A 785 -8.76 28.90 8.18
N PHE A 786 -8.72 27.67 8.69
CA PHE A 786 -9.90 26.87 9.02
C PHE A 786 -10.06 26.75 10.53
N GLU A 787 -11.28 26.97 11.04
CA GLU A 787 -11.60 26.61 12.41
C GLU A 787 -11.98 25.13 12.46
N THR A 788 -11.17 24.35 13.17
CA THR A 788 -11.31 22.89 13.24
C THR A 788 -12.29 22.43 14.33
N GLU A 789 -12.91 23.37 15.05
CA GLU A 789 -13.98 23.13 16.01
C GLU A 789 -15.24 23.90 15.56
N GLY A 790 -16.36 23.22 15.29
CA GLY A 790 -17.62 23.87 14.90
C GLY A 790 -17.93 23.92 13.41
N PHE A 791 -16.97 23.56 12.54
CA PHE A 791 -17.11 23.41 11.09
C PHE A 791 -17.39 24.71 10.32
N ASP A 792 -16.52 25.72 10.46
CA ASP A 792 -16.59 26.93 9.63
C ASP A 792 -15.22 27.36 9.08
N ILE A 793 -15.28 27.99 7.91
CA ILE A 793 -14.13 28.64 7.28
C ILE A 793 -14.03 30.01 7.93
N ASP A 794 -13.19 30.10 8.95
CA ASP A 794 -13.09 31.31 9.74
C ASP A 794 -12.59 32.50 8.90
N LYS A 795 -11.61 32.29 8.00
CA LYS A 795 -11.11 33.31 7.06
C LYS A 795 -10.40 32.72 5.84
N ARG A 796 -10.64 33.33 4.68
CA ARG A 796 -9.77 33.21 3.50
C ARG A 796 -8.80 34.39 3.47
N LEU A 797 -7.50 34.12 3.50
CA LEU A 797 -6.49 35.17 3.30
C LEU A 797 -6.53 35.52 1.80
N ALA A 798 -6.61 36.80 1.45
CA ALA A 798 -6.90 37.23 0.07
C ALA A 798 -5.96 36.56 -0.96
N PRO A 799 -6.46 36.19 -2.17
CA PRO A 799 -5.61 35.62 -3.20
C PRO A 799 -4.48 36.59 -3.55
N LEU A 800 -3.29 36.07 -3.86
CA LEU A 800 -2.18 36.89 -4.31
C LEU A 800 -2.66 37.76 -5.49
N PRO A 801 -2.58 39.10 -5.41
CA PRO A 801 -2.79 39.94 -6.56
C PRO A 801 -1.46 39.98 -7.32
N ASP A 802 -1.09 38.90 -8.00
CA ASP A 802 -0.03 38.98 -9.00
C ASP A 802 -0.41 38.27 -10.29
N LYS A 803 -1.13 39.02 -11.14
CA LYS A 803 -1.51 38.59 -12.49
C LYS A 803 -0.29 38.32 -13.40
N ASP A 804 0.92 38.69 -12.97
CA ASP A 804 2.15 38.49 -13.73
C ASP A 804 2.94 37.22 -13.34
N ALA A 805 2.53 36.52 -12.27
CA ALA A 805 3.12 35.25 -11.87
C ALA A 805 2.49 34.08 -12.64
N ALA A 806 2.83 33.95 -13.92
CA ALA A 806 2.49 32.77 -14.71
C ALA A 806 3.30 31.54 -14.27
N GLN A 807 3.15 31.00 -13.04
CA GLN A 807 3.70 29.69 -12.66
C GLN A 807 2.81 28.84 -11.72
N PRO A 808 2.87 27.50 -11.81
CA PRO A 808 1.89 26.58 -11.27
C PRO A 808 2.27 25.95 -9.90
N TYR A 809 3.16 26.56 -9.12
CA TYR A 809 3.65 26.00 -7.85
C TYR A 809 3.11 26.81 -6.66
N GLY A 810 2.42 26.15 -5.72
CA GLY A 810 1.80 26.76 -4.53
C GLY A 810 2.80 27.26 -3.49
N ALA A 811 2.32 27.76 -2.33
CA ALA A 811 3.23 28.17 -1.25
C ALA A 811 3.98 26.94 -0.73
N ASP A 812 5.30 27.01 -0.67
CA ASP A 812 6.14 25.90 -0.19
C ASP A 812 6.30 25.91 1.33
N ASN A 813 6.03 27.07 1.98
CA ASN A 813 6.17 27.25 3.43
C ASN A 813 5.04 28.10 4.00
N LEU A 814 4.49 27.66 5.13
CA LEU A 814 3.39 28.30 5.87
C LEU A 814 3.61 28.13 7.38
N GLU A 815 3.62 29.22 8.15
CA GLU A 815 3.92 29.17 9.58
C GLU A 815 3.13 30.22 10.37
N PHE A 816 2.59 29.84 11.53
CA PHE A 816 1.96 30.78 12.47
C PHE A 816 3.01 31.44 13.37
N ILE A 817 2.81 32.72 13.66
CA ILE A 817 3.62 33.43 14.63
C ILE A 817 3.20 33.10 16.07
N ALA A 818 3.99 32.27 16.74
CA ALA A 818 3.82 31.96 18.17
C ALA A 818 3.70 33.24 19.01
N GLY A 819 2.64 33.32 19.84
CA GLY A 819 2.31 34.49 20.66
C GLY A 819 1.56 35.61 19.94
N SER A 820 1.21 35.45 18.66
CA SER A 820 0.33 36.36 17.90
C SER A 820 -0.64 35.56 17.02
N ASN A 821 -1.46 36.27 16.23
CA ASN A 821 -2.31 35.65 15.20
C ASN A 821 -1.76 35.84 13.78
N LEU A 822 -0.52 36.31 13.60
CA LEU A 822 0.06 36.54 12.29
C LEU A 822 0.45 35.22 11.60
N VAL A 823 0.28 35.16 10.28
CA VAL A 823 0.67 34.03 9.42
C VAL A 823 1.78 34.48 8.47
N LEU A 824 2.82 33.68 8.34
CA LEU A 824 3.87 33.87 7.35
C LEU A 824 3.68 32.91 6.19
N SER A 825 3.80 33.41 4.97
CA SER A 825 3.84 32.57 3.76
C SER A 825 5.05 32.90 2.88
N GLY A 826 5.61 31.85 2.28
CA GLY A 826 6.72 31.93 1.34
C GLY A 826 6.43 31.14 0.06
N TYR A 827 6.62 31.80 -1.09
CA TYR A 827 6.55 31.18 -2.41
C TYR A 827 7.93 31.12 -3.02
N ASN A 828 8.17 30.08 -3.81
CA ASN A 828 9.37 29.98 -4.62
C ASN A 828 9.43 31.19 -5.57
N ARG A 829 10.41 32.07 -5.35
CA ARG A 829 10.79 33.27 -6.14
C ARG A 829 10.22 34.63 -5.71
N ASP A 830 9.40 34.67 -4.66
CA ASP A 830 8.81 35.91 -4.15
C ASP A 830 9.28 36.27 -2.73
N ALA A 831 9.04 37.52 -2.34
CA ALA A 831 9.28 38.01 -0.99
C ALA A 831 8.39 37.28 0.02
N LEU A 832 8.94 37.00 1.21
CA LEU A 832 8.16 36.49 2.35
C LEU A 832 7.05 37.47 2.72
N LYS A 833 5.81 36.97 2.86
CA LYS A 833 4.64 37.80 3.18
C LYS A 833 4.11 37.47 4.56
N LEU A 834 3.71 38.51 5.27
CA LEU A 834 3.12 38.46 6.59
C LEU A 834 1.66 38.90 6.50
N TRP A 835 0.79 38.12 7.12
CA TRP A 835 -0.67 38.28 7.11
C TRP A 835 -1.18 38.35 8.54
N ASP A 836 -2.24 39.09 8.77
CA ASP A 836 -2.98 39.04 10.01
C ASP A 836 -3.97 37.88 9.94
N GLY A 837 -3.86 36.89 10.82
CA GLY A 837 -4.75 35.72 10.82
C GLY A 837 -6.11 35.98 11.46
N ASP A 838 -6.30 37.09 12.18
CA ASP A 838 -7.62 37.50 12.65
C ASP A 838 -8.40 38.24 11.56
N THR A 839 -7.77 39.09 10.74
CA THR A 839 -8.47 39.89 9.71
C THR A 839 -8.33 39.33 8.31
N GLY A 840 -7.31 38.51 8.07
CA GLY A 840 -6.91 38.05 6.75
C GLY A 840 -6.16 39.07 5.91
N GLU A 841 -5.86 40.24 6.47
CA GLU A 841 -5.23 41.33 5.74
C GLU A 841 -3.73 41.13 5.58
N PHE A 842 -3.21 41.54 4.42
CA PHE A 842 -1.77 41.64 4.20
C PHE A 842 -1.18 42.71 5.13
N VAL A 843 -0.21 42.31 5.95
CA VAL A 843 0.50 43.21 6.86
C VAL A 843 1.68 43.83 6.14
N ARG A 844 2.58 43.01 5.59
CA ARG A 844 3.79 43.46 4.87
C ARG A 844 4.56 42.33 4.19
N SER A 845 5.51 42.72 3.34
CA SER A 845 6.58 41.84 2.87
C SER A 845 7.84 41.99 3.71
N LEU A 846 8.55 40.89 3.95
CA LEU A 846 9.90 40.84 4.51
C LEU A 846 10.87 40.70 3.34
N GLY A 847 11.86 41.60 3.27
CA GLY A 847 12.73 41.76 2.09
C GLY A 847 13.77 40.64 1.99
N ALA A 848 13.36 39.50 1.49
CA ALA A 848 14.15 38.30 1.36
C ALA A 848 13.70 37.63 0.04
N ASP A 849 14.61 37.12 -0.82
CA ASP A 849 14.27 36.33 -2.03
C ASP A 849 14.49 34.77 -1.92
N ARG A 850 13.40 33.96 -1.91
CA ARG A 850 13.32 32.46 -1.82
C ARG A 850 13.74 31.74 -0.51
N PHE A 851 12.79 31.25 0.33
CA PHE A 851 13.11 30.75 1.69
C PHE A 851 12.41 29.46 2.14
N ALA A 852 13.13 28.65 2.94
CA ALA A 852 12.57 27.95 4.09
C ALA A 852 12.64 28.84 5.33
N VAL A 853 11.62 28.75 6.20
CA VAL A 853 11.43 29.66 7.32
C VAL A 853 11.18 28.85 8.59
N SER A 854 11.71 29.35 9.69
CA SER A 854 11.24 28.96 11.02
C SER A 854 11.17 30.17 11.91
N LYS A 855 10.35 30.07 12.96
CA LYS A 855 10.11 31.19 13.85
C LYS A 855 9.93 30.78 15.32
N GLN A 856 10.37 31.69 16.19
CA GLN A 856 10.04 31.64 17.61
C GLN A 856 9.96 33.03 18.24
N GLY A 857 8.86 33.31 18.94
CA GLY A 857 8.66 34.58 19.64
C GLY A 857 8.76 35.80 18.71
N ASP A 858 9.68 36.72 19.00
CA ASP A 858 9.92 37.99 18.30
C ASP A 858 10.88 37.89 17.11
N LYS A 859 11.16 36.68 16.60
CA LYS A 859 12.19 36.44 15.58
C LYS A 859 11.75 35.50 14.47
N VAL A 860 12.09 35.81 13.22
CA VAL A 860 11.89 34.95 12.04
C VAL A 860 13.25 34.66 11.41
N ALA A 861 13.61 33.39 11.24
CA ALA A 861 14.81 32.97 10.52
C ALA A 861 14.45 32.52 9.12
N ALA A 862 15.29 32.85 8.15
CA ALA A 862 15.02 32.57 6.74
C ALA A 862 16.33 32.30 5.97
N ILE A 863 16.31 31.39 5.00
CA ILE A 863 17.41 31.12 4.04
C ILE A 863 17.28 31.90 2.72
N ASP A 864 18.18 32.83 2.38
CA ASP A 864 18.19 33.59 1.10
C ASP A 864 19.05 32.87 0.06
N LEU A 865 18.49 32.59 -1.13
CA LEU A 865 19.21 31.84 -2.17
C LEU A 865 19.61 32.73 -3.33
N HIS A 866 20.92 32.88 -3.54
CA HIS A 866 21.48 33.72 -4.61
C HIS A 866 21.94 32.89 -5.82
N PHE A 867 21.38 33.21 -6.99
CA PHE A 867 21.71 32.57 -8.26
C PHE A 867 22.45 33.54 -9.19
N GLY A 868 23.57 33.13 -9.75
CA GLY A 868 24.23 33.84 -10.85
C GLY A 868 23.60 33.49 -12.21
N SER A 869 24.38 33.03 -13.17
CA SER A 869 23.96 32.63 -14.52
C SER A 869 23.18 31.30 -14.54
N ARG A 870 22.09 31.21 -13.77
CA ARG A 870 21.24 30.02 -13.53
C ARG A 870 21.89 28.91 -12.70
N LYS A 871 23.01 29.21 -12.02
CA LYS A 871 23.67 28.32 -11.05
C LYS A 871 23.47 28.89 -9.65
N LEU A 872 23.14 28.02 -8.69
CA LEU A 872 23.11 28.38 -7.27
C LEU A 872 24.56 28.60 -6.81
N ASP A 873 24.87 29.85 -6.45
CA ASP A 873 26.23 30.29 -6.19
C ASP A 873 26.51 30.47 -4.70
N ARG A 874 25.54 30.99 -3.93
CA ARG A 874 25.66 31.15 -2.46
C ARG A 874 24.29 31.16 -1.79
N ALA A 875 24.27 30.96 -0.47
CA ALA A 875 23.07 31.10 0.35
C ALA A 875 23.39 31.88 1.65
N ASP A 876 22.49 32.77 2.05
CA ASP A 876 22.60 33.51 3.31
C ASP A 876 21.56 33.00 4.32
N LEU A 877 21.93 32.95 5.60
CA LEU A 877 20.96 32.83 6.68
C LEU A 877 20.60 34.24 7.18
N LEU A 878 19.31 34.52 7.32
CA LEU A 878 18.77 35.82 7.70
C LEU A 878 17.96 35.70 8.99
N LEU A 879 17.96 36.76 9.77
CA LEU A 879 17.05 36.92 10.90
C LEU A 879 16.31 38.25 10.84
N PHE A 880 15.01 38.23 11.11
CA PHE A 880 14.13 39.39 11.09
C PHE A 880 13.37 39.53 12.39
N ASN A 881 13.07 40.77 12.76
CA ASN A 881 11.97 41.09 13.67
C ASN A 881 10.68 41.12 12.84
N PRO A 882 9.67 40.27 13.14
CA PRO A 882 8.43 40.21 12.38
C PRO A 882 7.52 41.43 12.60
N GLU A 883 7.61 42.13 13.74
CA GLU A 883 6.72 43.27 14.05
C GLU A 883 7.03 44.47 13.14
N ASP A 884 8.30 44.84 13.05
CA ASP A 884 8.76 46.00 12.29
C ASP A 884 9.47 45.64 10.97
N GLY A 885 9.61 44.34 10.69
CA GLY A 885 10.25 43.79 9.49
C GLY A 885 11.75 44.11 9.40
N THR A 886 12.37 44.57 10.49
CA THR A 886 13.79 44.90 10.50
C THR A 886 14.63 43.65 10.39
N ARG A 887 15.63 43.68 9.51
CA ARG A 887 16.61 42.61 9.40
C ARG A 887 17.62 42.77 10.54
N LEU A 888 17.63 41.81 11.45
CA LEU A 888 18.50 41.79 12.64
C LEU A 888 19.93 41.43 12.26
N TRP A 889 20.11 40.41 11.41
CA TRP A 889 21.42 40.05 10.85
C TRP A 889 21.29 39.25 9.55
N THR A 890 22.40 39.20 8.81
CA THR A 890 22.64 38.34 7.64
C THR A 890 23.96 37.63 7.86
N GLN A 891 23.97 36.32 7.63
CA GLN A 891 25.15 35.48 7.78
C GLN A 891 25.35 34.61 6.52
N ASP A 892 26.39 34.94 5.76
CA ASP A 892 26.86 34.16 4.61
C ASP A 892 27.26 32.75 5.07
N GLN A 893 26.76 31.72 4.37
CA GLN A 893 27.05 30.31 4.64
C GLN A 893 28.15 29.74 3.71
N GLU A 894 28.86 30.62 3.01
CA GLU A 894 29.93 30.29 2.07
C GLU A 894 29.42 29.35 0.94
N ASP A 895 30.11 28.24 0.69
CA ASP A 895 29.71 27.23 -0.29
C ASP A 895 28.59 26.29 0.21
N ASN A 896 28.13 26.48 1.45
CA ASN A 896 27.07 25.67 2.03
C ASN A 896 25.70 26.32 1.82
N ILE A 897 24.69 25.48 1.61
CA ILE A 897 23.32 25.87 1.32
C ILE A 897 22.43 25.23 2.38
N PRO A 898 21.92 26.02 3.34
CA PRO A 898 20.85 25.55 4.21
C PRO A 898 19.63 25.16 3.35
N THR A 899 18.96 24.07 3.69
CA THR A 899 17.82 23.54 2.89
C THR A 899 16.52 23.40 3.67
N ALA A 900 16.61 23.27 5.00
CA ALA A 900 15.51 23.30 5.94
C ALA A 900 16.04 23.82 7.28
N ILE A 901 15.25 24.61 8.01
CA ILE A 901 15.64 25.18 9.30
C ILE A 901 14.45 25.19 10.27
N GLU A 902 14.73 25.06 11.55
CA GLU A 902 13.79 25.14 12.66
C GLU A 902 14.43 25.80 13.90
N PHE A 903 13.73 26.70 14.59
CA PHE A 903 14.19 27.23 15.87
C PHE A 903 14.05 26.19 16.97
N THR A 904 15.02 26.18 17.88
CA THR A 904 14.85 25.48 19.16
C THR A 904 13.85 26.22 20.04
N ASN A 905 13.01 25.55 20.81
CA ASN A 905 12.06 26.11 21.78
C ASN A 905 12.59 27.12 22.82
N ALA A 906 13.90 27.34 22.93
CA ALA A 906 14.49 28.43 23.74
C ALA A 906 14.86 29.70 22.94
N GLY A 907 14.94 29.64 21.61
CA GLY A 907 15.21 30.79 20.73
C GLY A 907 16.65 31.24 20.68
N ASP A 908 17.54 30.43 21.24
CA ASP A 908 18.97 30.63 21.26
C ASP A 908 19.68 29.93 20.09
N ARG A 909 19.05 28.92 19.48
CA ARG A 909 19.60 28.13 18.37
C ARG A 909 18.62 27.93 17.22
N ILE A 910 19.19 27.69 16.04
CA ILE A 910 18.49 27.24 14.83
C ILE A 910 19.10 25.88 14.48
N ILE A 911 18.28 24.87 14.22
CA ILE A 911 18.68 23.53 13.80
C ILE A 911 18.16 23.30 12.40
N GLY A 912 18.86 22.53 11.58
CA GLY A 912 18.39 22.26 10.23
C GLY A 912 19.35 21.43 9.40
N LEU A 913 19.16 21.50 8.09
CA LEU A 913 19.97 20.80 7.10
C LEU A 913 20.87 21.78 6.35
N LEU A 914 22.13 21.38 6.17
CA LEU A 914 23.17 22.14 5.49
C LEU A 914 23.80 21.30 4.38
N SER A 915 23.59 21.71 3.14
CA SER A 915 24.04 21.00 1.94
C SER A 915 25.26 21.66 1.31
N ALA A 916 26.26 20.88 0.93
CA ALA A 916 27.48 21.35 0.27
C ALA A 916 27.73 20.55 -1.02
N LYS A 917 28.37 21.18 -2.01
CA LYS A 917 28.82 20.49 -3.22
C LYS A 917 30.06 19.66 -2.91
N ASN A 918 30.15 18.44 -3.46
CA ASN A 918 31.37 17.62 -3.35
C ASN A 918 32.54 18.31 -4.09
N GLY A 919 33.67 18.48 -3.40
CA GLY A 919 34.84 19.19 -3.92
C GLY A 919 35.52 18.57 -5.14
N GLU A 920 35.13 17.35 -5.56
CA GLU A 920 35.73 16.63 -6.69
C GLU A 920 34.71 16.05 -7.71
N GLY A 921 33.41 16.37 -7.65
CA GLY A 921 32.40 15.81 -8.59
C GLY A 921 31.01 16.45 -8.59
N LEU A 922 30.16 16.06 -9.55
CA LEU A 922 28.76 16.50 -9.74
C LEU A 922 27.79 15.91 -8.69
N GLY A 923 28.02 16.14 -7.39
CA GLY A 923 27.17 15.61 -6.30
C GLY A 923 27.05 16.52 -5.08
N TRP A 924 26.01 16.30 -4.26
CA TRP A 924 25.72 17.05 -3.03
C TRP A 924 25.92 16.15 -1.80
N ARG A 925 26.33 16.76 -0.68
CA ARG A 925 26.27 16.16 0.66
C ARG A 925 25.47 17.06 1.59
N THR A 926 24.56 16.49 2.36
CA THR A 926 23.80 17.20 3.38
C THR A 926 24.23 16.78 4.78
N ARG A 927 24.20 17.71 5.73
CA ARG A 927 24.44 17.45 7.15
C ARG A 927 23.38 18.09 8.02
N LEU A 928 23.17 17.56 9.23
CA LEU A 928 22.51 18.31 10.29
C LEU A 928 23.43 19.44 10.73
N ALA A 929 22.86 20.60 11.00
CA ALA A 929 23.59 21.78 11.41
C ALA A 929 22.86 22.52 12.52
N ILE A 930 23.65 23.11 13.41
CA ILE A 930 23.18 23.93 14.53
C ILE A 930 23.84 25.29 14.40
N TRP A 931 23.03 26.34 14.31
CA TRP A 931 23.46 27.73 14.32
C TRP A 931 23.05 28.42 15.61
N ARG A 932 23.81 29.43 16.00
CA ARG A 932 23.42 30.33 17.08
C ARG A 932 22.44 31.37 16.53
N ALA A 933 21.30 31.54 17.19
CA ALA A 933 20.27 32.48 16.73
C ALA A 933 20.68 33.96 16.85
N THR A 934 21.64 34.31 17.71
CA THR A 934 22.02 35.72 17.94
C THR A 934 22.84 36.33 16.80
N ASP A 935 23.60 35.52 16.07
CA ASP A 935 24.55 35.98 15.05
C ASP A 935 24.62 35.06 13.81
N GLY A 936 23.81 34.00 13.75
CA GLY A 936 23.78 33.05 12.64
C GLY A 936 25.02 32.14 12.55
N ARG A 937 25.92 32.18 13.54
CA ARG A 937 27.17 31.42 13.47
C ARG A 937 26.90 29.92 13.57
N LEU A 938 27.47 29.15 12.62
CA LEU A 938 27.47 27.69 12.69
C LEU A 938 28.24 27.21 13.93
N LEU A 939 27.54 26.53 14.83
CA LEU A 939 28.07 25.96 16.08
C LEU A 939 28.55 24.52 15.89
N ALA A 940 27.82 23.74 15.09
CA ALA A 940 28.12 22.34 14.81
C ALA A 940 27.47 21.89 13.50
N SER A 941 28.10 20.91 12.84
CA SER A 941 27.46 20.09 11.82
C SER A 941 27.87 18.63 11.96
N PHE A 942 26.94 17.71 11.72
CA PHE A 942 27.10 16.26 11.94
C PHE A 942 26.06 15.47 11.13
N GLY A 943 26.25 14.16 11.02
CA GLY A 943 25.48 13.30 10.11
C GLY A 943 25.83 13.60 8.66
N ASP A 944 26.48 12.67 7.97
CA ASP A 944 26.92 12.87 6.58
C ASP A 944 25.97 12.10 5.66
N PHE A 945 25.09 12.81 4.98
CA PHE A 945 24.06 12.23 4.11
C PHE A 945 24.40 12.50 2.65
N GLU A 946 24.27 11.48 1.81
CA GLU A 946 24.48 11.63 0.38
C GLU A 946 23.24 12.27 -0.28
N GLY A 947 23.48 13.25 -1.17
CA GLY A 947 22.43 13.95 -1.90
C GLY A 947 22.11 15.34 -1.36
N TYR A 948 21.12 15.97 -1.98
CA TYR A 948 20.56 17.26 -1.59
C TYR A 948 19.21 17.01 -0.90
N ILE A 949 19.19 17.11 0.43
CA ILE A 949 18.02 16.74 1.24
C ILE A 949 17.30 17.99 1.72
N GLY A 950 15.96 18.00 1.62
CA GLY A 950 15.11 19.13 2.04
C GLY A 950 13.91 18.71 2.91
N ARG A 951 13.98 17.55 3.56
CA ARG A 951 12.89 17.04 4.42
C ARG A 951 13.44 16.68 5.81
N PHE A 952 12.94 17.40 6.80
CA PHE A 952 13.42 17.40 8.19
C PHE A 952 12.24 17.72 9.12
N ALA A 953 12.25 17.17 10.33
CA ALA A 953 11.34 17.56 11.42
C ALA A 953 12.09 17.53 12.76
N LEU A 954 11.93 18.58 13.59
CA LEU A 954 12.46 18.62 14.96
C LEU A 954 11.37 18.28 15.97
N SER A 955 11.73 17.58 17.04
CA SER A 955 10.84 17.43 18.19
C SER A 955 10.72 18.74 18.95
N ALA A 956 9.54 19.06 19.46
CA ALA A 956 9.36 20.27 20.27
C ALA A 956 10.24 20.34 21.55
N ASN A 957 10.84 19.24 22.02
CA ASN A 957 11.82 19.32 23.12
C ASN A 957 13.26 19.62 22.65
N ASP A 958 13.44 19.95 21.36
CA ASP A 958 14.71 20.24 20.65
C ASP A 958 15.75 19.11 20.66
N ARG A 959 15.40 17.95 21.20
CA ARG A 959 16.37 16.89 21.46
C ARG A 959 16.53 15.94 20.29
N THR A 960 15.46 15.72 19.53
CA THR A 960 15.43 14.73 18.46
C THR A 960 15.05 15.34 17.13
N ALA A 961 15.64 14.84 16.05
CA ALA A 961 15.28 15.22 14.70
C ALA A 961 15.12 14.00 13.79
N ALA A 962 14.17 14.07 12.86
CA ALA A 962 13.99 13.12 11.79
C ALA A 962 14.48 13.72 10.46
N VAL A 963 15.27 12.95 9.71
CA VAL A 963 15.82 13.36 8.41
C VAL A 963 15.50 12.30 7.38
N VAL A 964 14.90 12.68 6.25
CA VAL A 964 14.70 11.75 5.13
C VAL A 964 16.02 11.59 4.38
N THR A 965 16.48 10.36 4.20
CA THR A 965 17.71 10.02 3.48
C THR A 965 17.42 9.09 2.30
N GLU A 966 18.47 8.72 1.56
CA GLU A 966 18.49 7.64 0.55
C GLU A 966 17.24 7.58 -0.37
N SER A 967 17.22 8.42 -1.41
CA SER A 967 16.13 8.50 -2.41
C SER A 967 14.71 8.75 -1.86
N GLY A 968 14.56 9.06 -0.57
CA GLY A 968 13.26 9.27 0.06
C GLY A 968 12.67 8.05 0.77
N GLN A 969 13.42 6.95 0.92
CA GLN A 969 12.87 5.69 1.49
C GLN A 969 13.32 5.40 2.92
N MET A 970 14.29 6.16 3.41
CA MET A 970 14.88 6.01 4.73
C MET A 970 14.64 7.28 5.54
N ILE A 971 14.36 7.12 6.83
CA ILE A 971 14.27 8.24 7.77
C ILE A 971 15.24 7.95 8.91
N GLU A 972 16.25 8.79 9.08
CA GLU A 972 17.15 8.70 10.21
C GLU A 972 16.69 9.60 11.35
N ILE A 973 16.64 9.04 12.56
CA ILE A 973 16.32 9.77 13.79
C ILE A 973 17.62 10.03 14.55
N TRP A 974 17.84 11.28 14.93
CA TRP A 974 19.08 11.77 15.52
C TRP A 974 18.81 12.42 16.88
N ASP A 975 19.70 12.19 17.84
CA ASP A 975 19.80 13.02 19.05
C ASP A 975 20.70 14.22 18.72
N ILE A 976 20.17 15.42 18.89
CA ILE A 976 20.82 16.68 18.52
C ILE A 976 21.93 17.06 19.50
N GLU A 977 21.75 16.81 20.79
CA GLU A 977 22.73 17.18 21.83
C GLU A 977 23.90 16.19 21.83
N ASP A 978 23.60 14.88 21.79
CA ASP A 978 24.59 13.82 21.71
C ASP A 978 25.22 13.68 20.30
N ARG A 979 24.61 14.32 19.29
CA ARG A 979 25.02 14.31 17.87
C ARG A 979 25.20 12.91 17.30
N ARG A 980 24.32 12.01 17.70
CA ARG A 980 24.38 10.60 17.31
C ARG A 980 23.08 10.17 16.70
N LYS A 981 23.19 9.28 15.72
CA LYS A 981 22.03 8.57 15.21
C LYS A 981 21.44 7.72 16.33
N ILE A 982 20.16 7.91 16.59
CA ILE A 982 19.39 7.05 17.48
C ILE A 982 19.01 5.79 16.70
N ARG A 983 18.44 5.96 15.50
CA ARG A 983 17.97 4.84 14.68
C ARG A 983 17.66 5.24 13.23
N THR A 984 17.31 4.25 12.42
CA THR A 984 16.79 4.43 11.06
C THR A 984 15.43 3.73 10.92
N LEU A 985 14.46 4.38 10.28
CA LEU A 985 13.19 3.83 9.83
C LEU A 985 13.29 3.59 8.33
N ARG A 986 12.85 2.43 7.86
CA ARG A 986 12.78 2.10 6.44
C ARG A 986 11.32 1.96 6.03
N LEU A 987 10.96 2.63 4.94
CA LEU A 987 9.65 2.52 4.32
C LEU A 987 9.80 1.80 2.98
N PRO A 988 9.94 0.46 2.99
CA PRO A 988 10.10 -0.29 1.76
C PRO A 988 8.86 -0.07 0.90
N ASN A 989 9.08 0.38 -0.33
CA ASN A 989 8.03 0.69 -1.31
C ASN A 989 7.26 2.00 -1.09
N ALA A 990 7.65 2.86 -0.14
CA ALA A 990 7.08 4.20 -0.02
C ALA A 990 8.16 5.29 -0.16
N GLU A 991 7.84 6.37 -0.87
CA GLU A 991 8.70 7.55 -0.98
C GLU A 991 8.15 8.66 -0.09
N VAL A 992 8.92 9.07 0.90
CA VAL A 992 8.55 10.09 1.89
C VAL A 992 8.44 11.45 1.23
N SER A 993 7.26 12.05 1.33
CA SER A 993 6.94 13.38 0.82
C SER A 993 6.97 14.44 1.90
N SER A 994 6.66 14.07 3.15
CA SER A 994 6.57 14.99 4.29
C SER A 994 6.78 14.27 5.63
N LEU A 995 7.31 15.00 6.61
CA LEU A 995 7.54 14.56 7.98
C LEU A 995 7.00 15.62 8.93
N ASP A 996 6.41 15.20 10.05
CA ASP A 996 6.15 16.06 11.19
C ASP A 996 6.22 15.30 12.51
N MET A 997 6.67 15.96 13.58
CA MET A 997 6.90 15.33 14.88
C MET A 997 5.85 15.79 15.89
N SER A 998 5.35 14.89 16.73
CA SER A 998 4.35 15.26 17.72
C SER A 998 4.91 16.28 18.72
N PRO A 999 4.06 17.15 19.31
CA PRO A 999 4.50 18.15 20.27
C PRO A 999 5.20 17.59 21.52
N ASP A 1000 5.00 16.32 21.84
CA ASP A 1000 5.70 15.62 22.94
C ASP A 1000 6.98 14.90 22.48
N GLY A 1001 7.30 14.93 21.19
CA GLY A 1001 8.45 14.27 20.56
C GLY A 1001 8.35 12.74 20.50
N ARG A 1002 7.22 12.15 20.90
CA ARG A 1002 7.08 10.68 21.01
C ARG A 1002 6.66 10.02 19.70
N PHE A 1003 6.05 10.77 18.80
CA PHE A 1003 5.50 10.26 17.54
C PHE A 1003 6.02 11.03 16.33
N LEU A 1004 6.18 10.32 15.22
CA LEU A 1004 6.57 10.87 13.92
C LEU A 1004 5.50 10.50 12.91
N ALA A 1005 4.86 11.51 12.30
CA ALA A 1005 3.98 11.35 11.15
C ALA A 1005 4.81 11.40 9.87
N VAL A 1006 4.49 10.51 8.94
CA VAL A 1006 5.16 10.39 7.66
C VAL A 1006 4.12 10.32 6.56
N GLY A 1007 4.09 11.33 5.69
CA GLY A 1007 3.35 11.28 4.42
C GLY A 1007 4.22 10.63 3.35
N ALA A 1008 3.64 9.74 2.53
CA ALA A 1008 4.39 9.00 1.52
C ALA A 1008 3.61 8.71 0.23
N ARG A 1009 4.36 8.36 -0.82
CA ARG A 1009 3.90 7.87 -2.13
C ARG A 1009 4.12 6.36 -2.26
N PRO A 1010 3.15 5.58 -2.76
CA PRO A 1010 1.76 5.97 -3.08
C PRO A 1010 0.97 6.32 -1.80
N ALA A 1011 -0.13 7.06 -1.93
CA ALA A 1011 -0.84 7.80 -0.87
C ALA A 1011 -1.08 7.06 0.47
N GLN A 1012 -0.02 7.04 1.30
CA GLN A 1012 -0.02 6.45 2.62
C GLN A 1012 0.44 7.48 3.63
N THR A 1013 -0.14 7.40 4.82
CA THR A 1013 0.39 8.09 5.99
C THR A 1013 0.71 7.07 7.07
N PHE A 1014 1.87 7.21 7.69
CA PHE A 1014 2.33 6.38 8.80
C PHE A 1014 2.52 7.24 10.04
N VAL A 1015 2.25 6.68 11.21
CA VAL A 1015 2.63 7.27 12.49
C VAL A 1015 3.50 6.26 13.23
N PHE A 1016 4.74 6.63 13.52
CA PHE A 1016 5.69 5.82 14.25
C PHE A 1016 5.89 6.36 15.66
N GLN A 1017 6.07 5.49 16.64
CA GLN A 1017 6.66 5.86 17.92
C GLN A 1017 8.16 6.02 17.74
N VAL A 1018 8.71 7.16 18.16
CA VAL A 1018 10.09 7.57 17.86
C VAL A 1018 11.12 6.69 18.56
N ASP A 1019 10.92 6.40 19.86
CA ASP A 1019 11.88 5.63 20.66
C ASP A 1019 11.99 4.18 20.20
N THR A 1020 10.86 3.57 19.84
CA THR A 1020 10.76 2.15 19.51
C THR A 1020 10.76 1.87 18.00
N ALA A 1021 10.55 2.89 17.16
CA ALA A 1021 10.21 2.76 15.73
C ALA A 1021 8.98 1.90 15.42
N LYS A 1022 8.14 1.74 16.42
CA LYS A 1022 6.94 0.95 16.32
C LYS A 1022 5.93 1.68 15.44
N LEU A 1023 5.39 1.04 14.41
CA LEU A 1023 4.29 1.58 13.62
C LEU A 1023 3.03 1.58 14.49
N ILE A 1024 2.49 2.76 14.79
CA ILE A 1024 1.32 2.93 15.66
C ILE A 1024 0.04 3.08 14.85
N ALA A 1025 0.11 3.79 13.73
CA ALA A 1025 -1.04 3.99 12.85
C ALA A 1025 -0.61 4.02 11.39
N GLN A 1026 -1.51 3.57 10.52
CA GLN A 1026 -1.32 3.60 9.08
C GLN A 1026 -2.64 3.93 8.40
N PHE A 1027 -2.58 4.79 7.39
CA PHE A 1027 -3.74 5.30 6.68
C PHE A 1027 -3.60 5.07 5.17
N ALA A 1028 -4.71 4.67 4.54
CA ALA A 1028 -4.91 4.77 3.11
C ALA A 1028 -5.67 6.07 2.82
N ILE A 1029 -5.15 6.92 1.93
CA ILE A 1029 -5.74 8.23 1.64
C ILE A 1029 -6.42 8.23 0.28
N TYR A 1030 -7.61 8.82 0.21
CA TYR A 1030 -8.43 8.89 -0.99
C TYR A 1030 -8.34 10.26 -1.66
N ALA A 1031 -8.64 10.31 -2.95
CA ALA A 1031 -8.55 11.50 -3.79
C ALA A 1031 -9.46 12.63 -3.31
N ASP A 1032 -10.55 12.29 -2.62
CA ASP A 1032 -11.44 13.24 -1.97
C ASP A 1032 -10.94 13.66 -0.59
N GLY A 1033 -9.67 13.44 -0.23
CA GLY A 1033 -9.14 13.83 1.08
C GLY A 1033 -9.75 13.09 2.26
N THR A 1034 -10.51 12.00 2.07
CA THR A 1034 -10.83 11.08 3.16
C THR A 1034 -9.66 10.14 3.44
N ALA A 1035 -9.69 9.46 4.59
CA ALA A 1035 -8.69 8.47 4.95
C ALA A 1035 -9.35 7.30 5.68
N SER A 1036 -8.85 6.11 5.43
CA SER A 1036 -9.23 4.89 6.14
C SER A 1036 -8.06 4.40 6.98
N PHE A 1037 -8.33 4.13 8.25
CA PHE A 1037 -7.40 3.46 9.15
C PHE A 1037 -7.21 2.01 8.70
N VAL A 1038 -5.96 1.58 8.56
CA VAL A 1038 -5.61 0.22 8.18
C VAL A 1038 -5.50 -0.63 9.44
N ARG A 1039 -6.31 -1.68 9.55
CA ARG A 1039 -6.22 -2.62 10.68
C ARG A 1039 -4.95 -3.45 10.58
N ASN A 1040 -3.85 -2.93 11.10
CA ASN A 1040 -2.66 -3.75 11.32
C ASN A 1040 -2.91 -4.68 12.51
N ARG A 1041 -2.93 -6.00 12.25
CA ARG A 1041 -3.06 -7.07 13.26
C ARG A 1041 -1.95 -7.03 14.33
N LEU A 1042 -0.93 -6.21 14.10
CA LEU A 1042 0.14 -5.95 15.04
C LEU A 1042 -0.14 -4.62 15.73
N GLN A 1043 -0.41 -4.73 17.04
CA GLN A 1043 -0.16 -3.74 18.09
C GLN A 1043 -1.35 -2.90 18.57
N LEU A 1044 -2.13 -3.50 19.47
CA LEU A 1044 -2.43 -3.08 20.85
C LEU A 1044 -3.33 -4.20 21.42
N SER A 1045 -3.35 -4.42 22.74
CA SER A 1045 -4.22 -5.47 23.32
C SER A 1045 -5.66 -5.25 22.88
N ASP A 1046 -6.26 -6.25 22.22
CA ASP A 1046 -7.56 -6.20 21.53
C ASP A 1046 -8.68 -5.50 22.31
N GLN A 1047 -8.63 -5.46 23.65
CA GLN A 1047 -9.70 -4.88 24.46
C GLN A 1047 -9.77 -3.34 24.48
N ASP A 1048 -8.67 -2.62 24.26
CA ASP A 1048 -8.69 -1.14 24.27
C ASP A 1048 -8.96 -0.54 22.88
N LEU A 1049 -8.56 -1.23 21.81
CA LEU A 1049 -8.86 -0.83 20.43
C LEU A 1049 -10.34 -1.10 20.10
N MET A 1050 -10.89 -2.25 20.54
CA MET A 1050 -12.29 -2.62 20.31
C MET A 1050 -13.29 -1.72 21.04
N ARG A 1051 -12.86 -1.02 22.10
CA ARG A 1051 -13.65 0.02 22.79
C ARG A 1051 -13.68 1.37 22.06
N ARG A 1052 -12.82 1.59 21.06
CA ARG A 1052 -12.50 2.93 20.53
C ARG A 1052 -12.64 3.08 19.00
N VAL A 1053 -12.85 1.99 18.26
CA VAL A 1053 -13.10 2.03 16.82
C VAL A 1053 -14.60 2.21 16.59
N HIS A 1054 -15.01 3.21 15.82
CA HIS A 1054 -16.40 3.40 15.41
C HIS A 1054 -16.57 3.14 13.90
N ALA A 1055 -17.62 2.39 13.52
CA ALA A 1055 -18.04 2.19 12.13
C ALA A 1055 -18.94 3.35 11.69
N TYR A 1056 -18.70 3.88 10.48
CA TYR A 1056 -19.55 4.90 9.86
C TYR A 1056 -20.81 4.25 9.30
N LEU A 1057 -21.98 4.76 9.69
CA LEU A 1057 -23.29 4.18 9.32
C LEU A 1057 -24.07 5.07 8.31
N GLY A 1058 -23.44 6.13 7.77
CA GLY A 1058 -24.09 7.14 6.94
C GLY A 1058 -24.69 8.31 7.74
N GLY A 1059 -24.82 9.48 7.10
CA GLY A 1059 -25.53 10.65 7.68
C GLY A 1059 -24.94 11.21 8.97
N ASN A 1060 -23.61 11.27 9.11
CA ASN A 1060 -22.89 11.69 10.33
C ASN A 1060 -23.11 10.82 11.59
N ARG A 1061 -23.54 9.55 11.45
CA ARG A 1061 -23.66 8.61 12.58
C ARG A 1061 -22.52 7.59 12.62
N TYR A 1062 -22.06 7.28 13.84
CA TYR A 1062 -20.96 6.37 14.15
C TYR A 1062 -21.33 5.44 15.32
N ALA A 1063 -20.97 4.16 15.25
CA ALA A 1063 -21.19 3.19 16.35
C ALA A 1063 -19.91 2.41 16.66
N SER A 1064 -19.59 2.22 17.94
CA SER A 1064 -18.36 1.52 18.35
C SER A 1064 -18.42 0.03 18.01
N VAL A 1065 -17.27 -0.58 17.70
CA VAL A 1065 -17.14 -2.02 17.45
C VAL A 1065 -17.60 -2.83 18.67
N LYS A 1066 -17.46 -2.29 19.88
CA LYS A 1066 -18.02 -2.87 21.09
C LYS A 1066 -19.56 -2.93 21.07
N GLU A 1067 -20.24 -1.84 20.71
CA GLU A 1067 -21.71 -1.79 20.59
C GLU A 1067 -22.25 -2.75 19.52
N LEU A 1068 -21.51 -2.92 18.43
CA LEU A 1068 -21.80 -3.87 17.35
C LEU A 1068 -21.53 -5.33 17.78
N SER A 1069 -20.48 -5.58 18.56
CA SER A 1069 -20.08 -6.92 19.02
C SER A 1069 -20.88 -7.45 20.22
N GLU A 1070 -21.38 -6.56 21.08
CA GLU A 1070 -22.17 -6.92 22.27
C GLU A 1070 -23.67 -7.04 21.97
N GLY A 1071 -24.10 -6.85 20.71
CA GLY A 1071 -25.50 -6.91 20.31
C GLY A 1071 -26.37 -5.85 21.00
N GLN A 1072 -25.76 -4.74 21.45
CA GLN A 1072 -26.45 -3.63 22.12
C GLN A 1072 -27.20 -2.70 21.14
N ILE A 1073 -27.06 -2.96 19.84
CA ILE A 1073 -27.85 -2.34 18.77
C ILE A 1073 -28.64 -3.47 18.11
N SER A 1074 -29.95 -3.48 18.29
CA SER A 1074 -30.86 -4.39 17.59
C SER A 1074 -31.07 -3.89 16.15
N PRO A 1075 -31.36 -4.75 15.15
CA PRO A 1075 -31.80 -4.31 13.81
C PRO A 1075 -33.04 -3.40 13.81
N SER A 1076 -33.69 -3.21 14.95
CA SER A 1076 -34.73 -2.22 15.18
C SER A 1076 -34.21 -0.81 15.48
N ASP A 1077 -32.95 -0.66 15.90
CA ASP A 1077 -32.32 0.63 16.25
C ASP A 1077 -31.73 1.36 15.02
N THR A 1078 -31.73 0.70 13.85
CA THR A 1078 -31.49 1.27 12.52
C THR A 1078 -32.76 1.83 11.86
N ALA A 1079 -33.91 1.77 12.53
CA ALA A 1079 -35.12 2.40 12.02
C ALA A 1079 -34.97 3.92 12.00
N GLU A 1080 -35.24 4.56 10.86
CA GLU A 1080 -35.62 5.98 10.83
C GLU A 1080 -36.58 6.20 12.00
N ARG A 1081 -36.30 7.18 12.88
CA ARG A 1081 -37.26 7.58 13.92
C ARG A 1081 -38.59 7.78 13.21
N ASP A 1082 -39.62 7.01 13.56
CA ASP A 1082 -40.93 7.13 12.92
C ASP A 1082 -41.56 8.45 13.33
N ILE A 1083 -41.15 9.51 12.64
CA ILE A 1083 -41.59 10.88 12.84
C ILE A 1083 -43.09 11.00 12.62
N SER A 1084 -43.73 10.08 11.88
CA SER A 1084 -45.17 10.07 11.64
C SER A 1084 -45.98 9.70 12.89
N SER A 1085 -45.33 9.12 13.92
CA SER A 1085 -45.94 8.77 15.20
C SER A 1085 -45.87 9.88 16.27
N LEU A 1086 -45.19 10.99 15.98
CA LEU A 1086 -45.06 12.12 16.92
C LEU A 1086 -46.40 12.84 17.11
N SER A 1087 -46.69 13.28 18.33
CA SER A 1087 -47.80 14.22 18.53
C SER A 1087 -47.44 15.61 17.97
N PRO A 1088 -48.42 16.41 17.52
CA PRO A 1088 -48.16 17.76 17.01
C PRO A 1088 -47.41 18.67 18.00
N GLU A 1089 -47.66 18.53 19.31
CA GLU A 1089 -46.98 19.33 20.34
C GLU A 1089 -45.51 18.92 20.56
N GLU A 1090 -45.23 17.62 20.53
CA GLU A 1090 -43.84 17.11 20.59
C GLU A 1090 -43.06 17.50 19.34
N ALA A 1091 -43.68 17.40 18.17
CA ALA A 1091 -43.08 17.80 16.91
C ALA A 1091 -42.72 19.29 16.91
N MET A 1092 -43.64 20.16 17.36
CA MET A 1092 -43.38 21.60 17.48
C MET A 1092 -42.28 21.93 18.51
N THR A 1093 -42.15 21.11 19.56
CA THR A 1093 -41.08 21.26 20.57
C THR A 1093 -39.70 20.86 20.02
N LEU A 1094 -39.64 19.77 19.25
CA LEU A 1094 -38.41 19.29 18.62
C LEU A 1094 -37.95 20.23 17.50
N LEU A 1095 -38.88 20.76 16.70
CA LEU A 1095 -38.59 21.77 15.69
C LEU A 1095 -37.98 23.04 16.31
N LYS A 1096 -38.47 23.49 17.47
CA LYS A 1096 -37.85 24.61 18.22
C LYS A 1096 -36.44 24.32 18.72
N ARG A 1097 -36.10 23.06 18.98
CA ARG A 1097 -34.77 22.63 19.43
C ARG A 1097 -33.79 22.36 18.28
N GLY A 1098 -34.21 22.60 17.03
CA GLY A 1098 -33.35 22.46 15.86
C GLY A 1098 -33.21 21.02 15.35
N ASP A 1099 -34.18 20.13 15.62
CA ASP A 1099 -34.23 18.78 15.06
C ASP A 1099 -34.27 18.85 13.52
N LYS A 1100 -33.15 18.48 12.87
CA LYS A 1100 -32.95 18.63 11.42
C LYS A 1100 -33.82 17.68 10.61
N ASP A 1101 -34.01 16.45 11.07
CA ASP A 1101 -34.78 15.43 10.36
C ASP A 1101 -36.27 15.77 10.34
N LEU A 1102 -36.81 16.24 11.46
CA LEU A 1102 -38.18 16.70 11.56
C LEU A 1102 -38.40 18.00 10.77
N ARG A 1103 -37.41 18.89 10.72
CA ARG A 1103 -37.48 20.13 9.93
C ARG A 1103 -37.52 19.84 8.44
N ILE A 1104 -36.65 18.96 7.94
CA ILE A 1104 -36.68 18.50 6.55
C ILE A 1104 -38.04 17.85 6.25
N ALA A 1105 -38.55 17.02 7.18
CA ALA A 1105 -39.82 16.34 6.99
C ALA A 1105 -41.05 17.27 6.97
N VAL A 1106 -41.06 18.32 7.80
CA VAL A 1106 -42.21 19.22 7.96
C VAL A 1106 -42.14 20.44 7.02
N VAL A 1107 -40.95 20.94 6.69
CA VAL A 1107 -40.74 22.20 5.96
C VAL A 1107 -40.35 21.98 4.49
N GLU A 1108 -39.52 20.98 4.19
CA GLU A 1108 -38.86 20.80 2.88
C GLU A 1108 -39.53 19.69 2.05
N GLU A 1109 -40.87 19.69 2.03
CA GLU A 1109 -41.75 18.95 1.09
C GLU A 1109 -42.26 17.55 1.50
N ARG A 1110 -41.96 17.04 2.70
CA ARG A 1110 -42.52 15.75 3.18
C ARG A 1110 -43.70 15.88 4.16
N ALA A 1111 -44.28 17.06 4.32
CA ALA A 1111 -45.40 17.30 5.24
C ALA A 1111 -46.60 16.37 4.96
N GLN A 1112 -46.77 15.93 3.71
CA GLN A 1112 -47.78 14.96 3.28
C GLN A 1112 -47.69 13.60 4.00
N ARG A 1113 -46.54 13.24 4.59
CA ARG A 1113 -46.33 12.01 5.37
C ARG A 1113 -47.04 11.99 6.72
N PHE A 1114 -47.35 13.16 7.28
CA PHE A 1114 -48.15 13.28 8.49
C PHE A 1114 -49.62 13.23 8.14
N ASP A 1115 -50.47 12.64 8.96
CA ASP A 1115 -51.91 12.60 8.65
C ASP A 1115 -52.57 14.00 8.62
N ASP A 1116 -53.76 14.07 8.04
CA ASP A 1116 -54.52 15.31 7.90
C ASP A 1116 -54.88 15.97 9.25
N GLY A 1117 -55.06 15.17 10.30
CA GLY A 1117 -55.32 15.64 11.66
C GLY A 1117 -54.11 16.34 12.26
N PHE A 1118 -52.94 15.71 12.16
CA PHE A 1118 -51.66 16.25 12.59
C PHE A 1118 -51.38 17.61 11.91
N ARG A 1119 -51.53 17.66 10.59
CA ARG A 1119 -51.29 18.89 9.81
C ARG A 1119 -52.25 20.02 10.20
N LYS A 1120 -53.55 19.74 10.33
CA LYS A 1120 -54.53 20.74 10.80
C LYS A 1120 -54.21 21.26 12.19
N GLN A 1121 -53.70 20.40 13.06
CA GLN A 1121 -53.36 20.79 14.42
C GLN A 1121 -52.11 21.68 14.48
N VAL A 1122 -51.10 21.42 13.64
CA VAL A 1122 -49.95 22.33 13.47
C VAL A 1122 -50.39 23.69 12.92
N GLN A 1123 -51.29 23.74 11.93
CA GLN A 1123 -51.87 25.01 11.46
C GLN A 1123 -52.62 25.76 12.58
N ARG A 1124 -53.33 25.03 13.47
CA ARG A 1124 -53.96 25.63 14.67
C ARG A 1124 -52.93 26.20 15.63
N ILE A 1125 -51.86 25.45 15.94
CA ILE A 1125 -50.79 25.91 16.83
C ILE A 1125 -50.16 27.20 16.28
N LEU A 1126 -49.91 27.26 14.97
CA LEU A 1126 -49.37 28.46 14.32
C LEU A 1126 -50.38 29.63 14.32
N ALA A 1127 -51.68 29.35 14.17
CA ALA A 1127 -52.73 30.36 14.22
C ALA A 1127 -52.93 30.93 15.62
N ASP A 1128 -52.96 30.06 16.63
CA ASP A 1128 -53.08 30.43 18.05
C ASP A 1128 -51.87 31.24 18.52
N ALA A 1129 -50.68 30.92 17.99
CA ALA A 1129 -49.46 31.70 18.23
C ALA A 1129 -49.38 33.00 17.41
N GLY A 1130 -50.37 33.29 16.54
CA GLY A 1130 -50.42 34.50 15.73
C GLY A 1130 -49.51 34.51 14.50
N HIS A 1131 -48.91 33.38 14.14
CA HIS A 1131 -47.98 33.25 13.00
C HIS A 1131 -48.64 32.69 11.74
N TYR A 1132 -49.91 32.29 11.78
CA TYR A 1132 -50.66 31.79 10.63
C TYR A 1132 -52.10 32.34 10.60
N ASN A 1133 -52.55 32.86 9.46
CA ASN A 1133 -53.87 33.46 9.27
C ASN A 1133 -54.67 32.84 8.11
N GLY A 1134 -54.23 31.68 7.62
CA GLY A 1134 -54.90 30.90 6.58
C GLY A 1134 -55.95 29.93 7.12
N ALA A 1135 -56.60 29.20 6.21
CA ALA A 1135 -57.57 28.18 6.59
C ALA A 1135 -56.87 26.96 7.22
N ILE A 1136 -57.46 26.40 8.28
CA ILE A 1136 -56.99 25.15 8.89
C ILE A 1136 -57.57 23.98 8.09
N ASP A 1137 -56.90 23.66 6.99
CA ASP A 1137 -57.36 22.69 5.98
C ASP A 1137 -56.45 21.47 5.86
N GLY A 1138 -55.32 21.44 6.57
CA GLY A 1138 -54.34 20.36 6.55
C GLY A 1138 -53.40 20.43 5.34
N LEU A 1139 -53.56 21.44 4.48
CA LEU A 1139 -52.73 21.64 3.30
C LEU A 1139 -51.57 22.59 3.64
N PHE A 1140 -50.37 22.03 3.68
CA PHE A 1140 -49.16 22.80 3.99
C PHE A 1140 -48.69 23.56 2.74
N GLY A 1141 -49.45 24.61 2.41
CA GLY A 1141 -49.09 25.54 1.36
C GLY A 1141 -48.08 26.60 1.81
N PRO A 1142 -47.67 27.49 0.89
CA PRO A 1142 -46.66 28.52 1.15
C PRO A 1142 -46.93 29.41 2.37
N ASN A 1143 -48.20 29.67 2.68
CA ASN A 1143 -48.59 30.46 3.86
C ASN A 1143 -48.36 29.70 5.17
N THR A 1144 -48.59 28.38 5.19
CA THR A 1144 -48.35 27.52 6.37
C THR A 1144 -46.86 27.40 6.63
N LEU A 1145 -46.07 27.17 5.57
CA LEU A 1145 -44.60 27.12 5.64
C LEU A 1145 -43.99 28.45 6.10
N ARG A 1146 -44.52 29.58 5.61
CA ARG A 1146 -44.11 30.91 6.07
C ARG A 1146 -44.47 31.13 7.54
N GLY A 1147 -45.65 30.69 7.97
CA GLY A 1147 -46.04 30.74 9.39
C GLY A 1147 -45.13 29.89 10.28
N LEU A 1148 -44.76 28.68 9.82
CA LEU A 1148 -43.81 27.79 10.48
C LEU A 1148 -42.41 28.43 10.58
N SER A 1149 -41.93 29.01 9.48
CA SER A 1149 -40.65 29.72 9.46
C SER A 1149 -40.64 30.91 10.43
N ASN A 1150 -41.70 31.74 10.41
CA ASN A 1150 -41.83 32.88 11.33
C ASN A 1150 -41.95 32.45 12.80
N TYR A 1151 -42.63 31.34 13.07
CA TYR A 1151 -42.75 30.76 14.42
C TYR A 1151 -41.41 30.22 14.94
N LEU A 1152 -40.55 29.71 14.05
CA LEU A 1152 -39.22 29.19 14.39
C LEU A 1152 -38.13 30.28 14.43
N GLN A 1153 -38.27 31.37 13.66
CA GLN A 1153 -37.36 32.52 13.70
C GLN A 1153 -37.64 33.49 14.86
N GLY A 1154 -38.79 33.37 15.53
CA GLY A 1154 -39.22 34.26 16.62
C GLY A 1154 -38.69 33.90 18.02
N ILE A 1155 -37.67 33.04 18.14
CA ILE A 1155 -37.08 32.61 19.43
C ILE A 1155 -35.56 32.80 19.41
#